data_AF-A0A8T7DPH2-F1
#
_entry.id   AF-A0A8T7DPH2-F1
#
_cell.length_a   1.000
_cell.length_b   1.000
_cell.length_c   1.000
_cell.angle_alpha   90.00
_cell.angle_beta   90.00
_cell.angle_gamma   90.00
#
_symmetry.space_group_name_H-M   'P 1'
#
loop_
_entity.id
_entity.type
_entity.pdbx_description
1 polymer ?
#
loop_
_entity_poly.entity_id
_entity_poly.type
_entity_poly.pdbx_seq_one_letter_code
_entity_poly.pdbx_strand_id
1 'polypeptide(L)'
;MNKIQLILLAVIILMEGLCPSLAHAQVGSNGVYYPPEGETISYQSIKQPAEVGLSTTTVSALQSVITGGRWALWRHGYLVHIEGDFNSNTDVDAVSTGIHAATVGVAVERSLILSLDEKLSVWNSELTGIDADVTWRHVLSQTSALDDSAALPGTAWAYSDANAYQLNKALSRIWGRIDLTDNYDAVLADALFDPIGAQGWSSSVAADGINLHMDLEDMGRIGTLLIAGGVWVNNRILPEWVLDLMVTRQSDSIPAIYNNANGGITGLQVVDFPESPYGLMTWVNTDQILYPEADATWAVVLGAASHLIAVNPANGIVLAVEDGSFSPVQGNPPGWPTVVRSAIETIQQQVVGANPLVPESDYNVSNDNNAVKAFPGTSWEFKQPEEVGMDSTKLDSLQSAIGGNGPGIVIKDGYYVYSWGNQADHGDWASASKAMFSTLLFFAINEGRLNSVDDLIIDQSWALDLPDQGMKFRHLANMTSGYSLPDVPGTNWAYNDYGVKLYVLTILNKVFGINATSGAEIDALVADNTRLGPLQFEDGALFSNQQRVTMTPRDYARIGWFWANRGEWNGQVILPQNYFDDYMQTGVPDTLPQTQGTGTSDYLGIGSYGGGNNQTVQGPGKFGFMWWFNPAGQTWPDAPNDTFQVNGMWNRDVMTVIPSLGIVAAWRGGSVSGSDTFNVPMNTIIDKLVDATTVDKPSRWGVPSVPLNARASNSDSQINLEWEDNPEADLAGYFVYRSETRGSLFSNVSGLVSESSYIDNGLQNGKQYYYVIKAEDVAGQHSPVSPEVIAVPQVGTLPTAHWRLNEDGGLNVMDSIGPSDGIVVGSTWVAGVSGSALDFDGAGDHVAIHNTPELDIKGTQLTLSAWLYPHDGGTSGGSRIISKRTNAGGSDTFAMYTQNNRIRFRINGQDMISDYSFTLNQWLHVTMVYDGVDKRIYVNGILDTALPQPKTDPIDMSIRRVHLGMREGEIRYFNGLLDDIRIYDTALTAVEIAGMDQDEDGLTDYLEVSMGTNFSLSDTDDDGLSDYDEVNRDGDPTSYTPGLDTDPLLFDTDVDGYSDGEEITAGSDPLDDTSVPIVADGDINDDGQVDVADLLLAIRILMGAYSPSAEEQARWDVAPLVNGVPEPDSQNTLGDFVVLQQKVLGLINF
;
A
#
# COMPACT_ATOMS: atom_id res chain seq x y z
N MET A 1 -44.03 -18.47 -35.29
CA MET A 1 -43.88 -18.34 -33.83
C MET A 1 -44.31 -19.65 -33.20
N ASN A 2 -43.33 -20.45 -32.77
CA ASN A 2 -43.56 -21.78 -32.22
C ASN A 2 -43.62 -21.76 -30.70
N LYS A 3 -44.38 -22.71 -30.13
CA LYS A 3 -44.66 -22.89 -28.70
C LYS A 3 -43.44 -22.90 -27.77
N ILE A 4 -42.22 -23.03 -28.29
CA ILE A 4 -40.96 -22.97 -27.53
C ILE A 4 -40.61 -21.52 -27.16
N GLN A 5 -40.86 -20.54 -28.05
CA GLN A 5 -40.66 -19.11 -27.72
C GLN A 5 -41.66 -18.61 -26.67
N LEU A 6 -42.86 -19.20 -26.59
CA LEU A 6 -43.85 -18.86 -25.56
C LEU A 6 -43.54 -19.49 -24.19
N ILE A 7 -42.83 -20.62 -24.17
CA ILE A 7 -42.44 -21.31 -22.93
C ILE A 7 -41.16 -20.67 -22.35
N LEU A 8 -40.19 -20.28 -23.19
CA LEU A 8 -39.04 -19.50 -22.71
C LEU A 8 -39.46 -18.11 -22.20
N LEU A 9 -40.36 -17.42 -22.88
CA LEU A 9 -40.87 -16.13 -22.41
C LEU A 9 -41.70 -16.30 -21.11
N ALA A 10 -42.44 -17.40 -20.96
CA ALA A 10 -43.19 -17.68 -19.73
C ALA A 10 -42.30 -18.09 -18.55
N VAL A 11 -41.17 -18.76 -18.78
CA VAL A 11 -40.22 -19.12 -17.72
C VAL A 11 -39.39 -17.91 -17.28
N ILE A 12 -39.04 -17.01 -18.20
CA ILE A 12 -38.37 -15.74 -17.87
C ILE A 12 -39.34 -14.81 -17.10
N ILE A 13 -40.61 -14.71 -17.54
CA ILE A 13 -41.64 -13.91 -16.84
C ILE A 13 -42.06 -14.53 -15.48
N LEU A 14 -41.91 -15.86 -15.29
CA LEU A 14 -42.22 -16.53 -14.02
C LEU A 14 -41.05 -16.50 -13.02
N MET A 15 -39.81 -16.26 -13.45
CA MET A 15 -38.66 -16.10 -12.57
C MET A 15 -38.48 -14.66 -12.07
N GLU A 16 -39.01 -13.66 -12.79
CA GLU A 16 -38.99 -12.24 -12.38
C GLU A 16 -40.24 -11.79 -11.57
N GLY A 17 -41.15 -12.73 -11.23
CA GLY A 17 -42.52 -12.41 -10.82
C GLY A 17 -42.93 -12.69 -9.36
N LEU A 18 -42.02 -12.97 -8.42
CA LEU A 18 -42.40 -13.29 -7.03
C LEU A 18 -41.60 -12.48 -5.99
N CYS A 19 -42.06 -11.23 -5.82
CA CYS A 19 -42.20 -10.43 -4.59
C CYS A 19 -41.55 -9.04 -4.72
N PRO A 20 -42.33 -7.97 -5.05
CA PRO A 20 -41.89 -6.61 -4.77
C PRO A 20 -42.12 -6.38 -3.27
N SER A 21 -41.15 -6.73 -2.44
CA SER A 21 -41.00 -6.00 -1.17
C SER A 21 -40.41 -4.65 -1.55
N LEU A 22 -41.20 -3.59 -1.31
CA LEU A 22 -40.82 -2.18 -1.41
C LEU A 22 -39.30 -1.97 -1.22
N ALA A 23 -38.57 -1.75 -2.31
CA ALA A 23 -37.20 -1.27 -2.26
C ALA A 23 -37.27 0.16 -1.73
N HIS A 24 -36.93 0.33 -0.45
CA HIS A 24 -36.79 1.65 0.14
C HIS A 24 -35.42 2.18 -0.27
N ALA A 25 -35.37 3.48 -0.56
CA ALA A 25 -34.13 4.18 -0.80
C ALA A 25 -33.12 3.98 0.35
N GLN A 26 -31.82 3.96 0.02
CA GLN A 26 -30.76 3.74 1.00
C GLN A 26 -30.04 5.05 1.30
N VAL A 27 -30.26 5.57 2.50
CA VAL A 27 -29.36 6.59 3.07
C VAL A 27 -28.25 5.82 3.77
N GLY A 28 -27.00 6.04 3.34
CA GLY A 28 -25.85 5.41 3.99
C GLY A 28 -25.66 5.93 5.42
N SER A 29 -24.83 5.25 6.20
CA SER A 29 -24.48 5.68 7.57
C SER A 29 -23.87 7.09 7.64
N ASN A 30 -23.37 7.62 6.51
CA ASN A 30 -22.84 8.96 6.35
C ASN A 30 -23.91 10.02 6.03
N GLY A 31 -25.20 9.65 6.02
CA GLY A 31 -26.30 10.57 5.73
C GLY A 31 -26.44 10.96 4.25
N VAL A 32 -25.62 10.39 3.37
CA VAL A 32 -25.72 10.58 1.91
C VAL A 32 -26.74 9.61 1.34
N TYR A 33 -27.58 10.10 0.43
CA TYR A 33 -28.57 9.31 -0.27
C TYR A 33 -27.95 8.63 -1.49
N TYR A 34 -28.17 7.32 -1.63
CA TYR A 34 -27.78 6.53 -2.81
C TYR A 34 -29.01 6.04 -3.55
N PRO A 35 -28.94 5.89 -4.89
CA PRO A 35 -29.98 5.13 -5.60
C PRO A 35 -30.03 3.69 -5.06
N PRO A 36 -31.23 3.06 -5.00
CA PRO A 36 -31.34 1.64 -4.68
C PRO A 36 -30.44 0.77 -5.57
N GLU A 37 -30.06 -0.40 -5.06
CA GLU A 37 -29.24 -1.36 -5.80
C GLU A 37 -29.89 -1.71 -7.16
N GLY A 38 -29.14 -1.51 -8.25
CA GLY A 38 -29.62 -1.71 -9.61
C GLY A 38 -30.47 -0.59 -10.20
N GLU A 39 -30.72 0.51 -9.47
CA GLU A 39 -31.44 1.68 -9.97
C GLU A 39 -30.52 2.85 -10.36
N THR A 40 -30.98 3.65 -11.33
CA THR A 40 -30.31 4.86 -11.79
C THR A 40 -30.67 6.07 -10.92
N ILE A 41 -29.77 7.06 -10.79
CA ILE A 41 -30.09 8.35 -10.13
C ILE A 41 -31.23 9.04 -10.86
N SER A 42 -31.34 8.86 -12.18
CA SER A 42 -32.45 9.37 -12.99
C SER A 42 -33.84 8.87 -12.56
N TYR A 43 -33.95 7.75 -11.83
CA TYR A 43 -35.23 7.31 -11.25
C TYR A 43 -35.57 7.96 -9.90
N GLN A 44 -34.64 8.71 -9.30
CA GLN A 44 -34.90 9.47 -8.09
C GLN A 44 -35.85 10.64 -8.39
N SER A 45 -36.80 10.89 -7.48
CA SER A 45 -37.63 12.09 -7.58
C SER A 45 -36.80 13.33 -7.28
N ILE A 46 -36.67 14.22 -8.28
CA ILE A 46 -35.99 15.52 -8.13
C ILE A 46 -36.57 16.29 -6.95
N LYS A 47 -35.71 16.70 -6.02
CA LYS A 47 -36.07 17.48 -4.83
C LYS A 47 -36.07 18.98 -5.13
N GLN A 48 -37.05 19.70 -4.59
CA GLN A 48 -37.04 21.16 -4.62
C GLN A 48 -35.88 21.68 -3.75
N PRO A 49 -35.24 22.82 -4.10
CA PRO A 49 -34.11 23.36 -3.34
C PRO A 49 -34.36 23.45 -1.83
N ALA A 50 -35.55 23.91 -1.43
CA ALA A 50 -35.90 24.06 -0.01
C ALA A 50 -36.00 22.72 0.75
N GLU A 51 -36.28 21.60 0.06
CA GLU A 51 -36.37 20.27 0.69
C GLU A 51 -35.01 19.71 1.11
N VAL A 52 -33.92 20.27 0.58
CA VAL A 52 -32.54 19.83 0.82
C VAL A 52 -31.67 20.93 1.43
N GLY A 53 -32.27 21.98 2.01
CA GLY A 53 -31.54 23.06 2.68
C GLY A 53 -30.90 24.09 1.75
N LEU A 54 -31.40 24.21 0.52
CA LEU A 54 -31.01 25.26 -0.44
C LEU A 54 -32.11 26.32 -0.56
N SER A 55 -31.72 27.54 -0.89
CA SER A 55 -32.66 28.64 -1.11
C SER A 55 -33.59 28.32 -2.26
N THR A 56 -34.86 28.73 -2.16
CA THR A 56 -35.81 28.59 -3.29
C THR A 56 -35.35 29.32 -4.57
N THR A 57 -34.39 30.23 -4.45
CA THR A 57 -33.79 30.97 -5.58
C THR A 57 -32.54 30.31 -6.16
N THR A 58 -32.01 29.23 -5.60
CA THR A 58 -30.73 28.62 -6.00
C THR A 58 -30.66 28.33 -7.49
N VAL A 59 -31.67 27.64 -8.03
CA VAL A 59 -31.72 27.28 -9.46
C VAL A 59 -31.72 28.53 -10.34
N SER A 60 -32.57 29.51 -10.03
CA SER A 60 -32.61 30.77 -10.79
C SER A 60 -31.32 31.59 -10.69
N ALA A 61 -30.62 31.52 -9.55
CA ALA A 61 -29.34 32.19 -9.36
C ALA A 61 -28.25 31.51 -10.20
N LEU A 62 -28.20 30.17 -10.19
CA LEU A 62 -27.29 29.38 -11.01
C LEU A 62 -27.53 29.57 -12.51
N GLN A 63 -28.78 29.56 -12.97
CA GLN A 63 -29.13 29.83 -14.36
C GLN A 63 -28.74 31.25 -14.83
N SER A 64 -28.51 32.18 -13.89
CA SER A 64 -28.05 33.53 -14.21
C SER A 64 -26.53 33.62 -14.38
N VAL A 65 -25.77 32.65 -13.86
CA VAL A 65 -24.31 32.64 -13.90
C VAL A 65 -23.73 31.53 -14.77
N ILE A 66 -24.42 30.39 -14.92
CA ILE A 66 -24.12 29.30 -15.85
C ILE A 66 -25.02 29.45 -17.07
N THR A 67 -24.44 29.72 -18.22
CA THR A 67 -25.14 29.97 -19.49
C THR A 67 -24.64 29.02 -20.57
N GLY A 68 -25.54 28.42 -21.35
CA GLY A 68 -25.14 27.38 -22.32
C GLY A 68 -24.76 26.06 -21.63
N GLY A 69 -24.44 25.04 -22.44
CA GLY A 69 -24.12 23.70 -21.94
C GLY A 69 -25.27 22.98 -21.26
N ARG A 70 -24.91 21.97 -20.46
CA ARG A 70 -25.81 21.20 -19.60
C ARG A 70 -25.19 21.05 -18.21
N TRP A 71 -26.03 20.95 -17.18
CA TRP A 71 -25.56 20.80 -15.82
C TRP A 71 -26.60 20.19 -14.91
N ALA A 72 -26.14 19.61 -13.81
CA ALA A 72 -27.00 19.07 -12.78
C ALA A 72 -26.42 19.37 -11.39
N LEU A 73 -27.32 19.51 -10.42
CA LEU A 73 -27.00 19.84 -9.04
C LEU A 73 -27.56 18.78 -8.10
N TRP A 74 -26.71 18.28 -7.21
CA TRP A 74 -27.09 17.40 -6.11
C TRP A 74 -26.80 18.03 -4.76
N ARG A 75 -27.57 17.61 -3.77
CA ARG A 75 -27.38 17.95 -2.37
C ARG A 75 -27.60 16.71 -1.50
N HIS A 76 -26.58 16.27 -0.77
CA HIS A 76 -26.58 15.04 0.03
C HIS A 76 -26.97 13.79 -0.78
N GLY A 77 -26.55 13.71 -2.04
CA GLY A 77 -26.90 12.62 -2.95
C GLY A 77 -28.28 12.74 -3.60
N TYR A 78 -29.14 13.67 -3.16
CA TYR A 78 -30.41 13.95 -3.83
C TYR A 78 -30.22 14.85 -5.05
N LEU A 79 -30.77 14.44 -6.18
CA LEU A 79 -30.83 15.28 -7.39
C LEU A 79 -31.80 16.47 -7.18
N VAL A 80 -31.33 17.68 -7.42
CA VAL A 80 -32.07 18.94 -7.19
C VAL A 80 -32.52 19.61 -8.48
N HIS A 81 -31.67 19.62 -9.50
CA HIS A 81 -31.98 20.25 -10.78
C HIS A 81 -31.18 19.59 -11.90
N ILE A 82 -31.77 19.58 -13.10
CA ILE A 82 -31.11 19.25 -14.36
C ILE A 82 -31.42 20.36 -15.35
N GLU A 83 -30.40 20.85 -16.04
CA GLU A 83 -30.48 21.72 -17.20
C GLU A 83 -29.86 21.00 -18.41
N GLY A 84 -30.60 20.89 -19.51
CA GLY A 84 -30.13 20.18 -20.71
C GLY A 84 -30.43 18.68 -20.72
N ASP A 85 -29.73 17.94 -21.59
CA ASP A 85 -29.88 16.48 -21.74
C ASP A 85 -29.04 15.75 -20.68
N PHE A 86 -29.70 15.06 -19.76
CA PHE A 86 -29.06 14.39 -18.63
C PHE A 86 -28.17 13.21 -19.04
N ASN A 87 -28.56 12.48 -20.11
CA ASN A 87 -27.99 11.18 -20.47
C ASN A 87 -27.17 11.23 -21.78
N SER A 88 -26.93 12.41 -22.33
CA SER A 88 -26.01 12.52 -23.47
C SER A 88 -24.61 12.14 -23.01
N ASN A 89 -23.85 11.44 -23.83
CA ASN A 89 -22.49 11.00 -23.51
C ASN A 89 -21.50 11.91 -24.25
N THR A 90 -20.77 12.76 -23.52
CA THR A 90 -19.82 13.73 -24.12
C THR A 90 -18.44 13.62 -23.52
N ASP A 91 -17.41 13.91 -24.31
CA ASP A 91 -16.03 14.01 -23.84
C ASP A 91 -15.94 15.08 -22.73
N VAL A 92 -15.48 14.68 -21.55
CA VAL A 92 -15.35 15.55 -20.38
C VAL A 92 -13.95 16.14 -20.21
N ASP A 93 -13.06 15.94 -21.19
CA ASP A 93 -11.71 16.52 -21.22
C ASP A 93 -10.93 16.15 -19.93
N ALA A 94 -10.14 17.04 -19.35
CA ALA A 94 -9.30 16.77 -18.18
C ALA A 94 -10.08 16.48 -16.88
N VAL A 95 -11.42 16.46 -16.89
CA VAL A 95 -12.21 15.87 -15.78
C VAL A 95 -11.82 14.40 -15.55
N SER A 96 -11.36 13.70 -16.59
CA SER A 96 -10.83 12.33 -16.50
C SER A 96 -9.66 12.20 -15.52
N THR A 97 -8.84 13.23 -15.34
CA THR A 97 -7.62 13.17 -14.52
C THR A 97 -7.90 12.96 -13.02
N GLY A 98 -8.98 13.55 -12.49
CA GLY A 98 -9.43 13.31 -11.12
C GLY A 98 -9.92 11.88 -10.90
N ILE A 99 -10.54 11.27 -11.92
CA ILE A 99 -10.99 9.87 -11.89
C ILE A 99 -9.78 8.93 -11.95
N HIS A 100 -8.76 9.25 -12.76
CA HIS A 100 -7.49 8.52 -12.76
C HIS A 100 -6.77 8.61 -11.41
N ALA A 101 -6.78 9.77 -10.74
CA ALA A 101 -6.22 9.90 -9.40
C ALA A 101 -6.93 9.01 -8.37
N ALA A 102 -8.27 8.95 -8.41
CA ALA A 102 -9.05 8.02 -7.59
C ALA A 102 -8.69 6.55 -7.91
N THR A 103 -8.46 6.23 -9.19
CA THR A 103 -8.05 4.88 -9.64
C THR A 103 -6.70 4.46 -9.06
N VAL A 104 -5.71 5.38 -9.00
CA VAL A 104 -4.42 5.11 -8.32
C VAL A 104 -4.63 4.82 -6.84
N GLY A 105 -5.55 5.56 -6.20
CA GLY A 105 -5.93 5.30 -4.81
C GLY A 105 -6.42 3.87 -4.57
N VAL A 106 -7.27 3.37 -5.46
CA VAL A 106 -7.74 1.98 -5.45
C VAL A 106 -6.59 1.01 -5.70
N ALA A 107 -5.65 1.34 -6.58
CA ALA A 107 -4.47 0.51 -6.85
C ALA A 107 -3.59 0.32 -5.60
N VAL A 108 -3.37 1.39 -4.81
CA VAL A 108 -2.62 1.29 -3.54
C VAL A 108 -3.39 0.42 -2.53
N GLU A 109 -4.70 0.64 -2.37
CA GLU A 109 -5.53 -0.13 -1.42
C GLU A 109 -5.56 -1.63 -1.76
N ARG A 110 -5.61 -1.95 -3.05
CA ARG A 110 -5.57 -3.33 -3.55
C ARG A 110 -4.14 -3.89 -3.61
N SER A 111 -3.15 -3.14 -3.12
CA SER A 111 -1.73 -3.52 -3.13
C SER A 111 -1.17 -3.81 -4.53
N LEU A 112 -1.78 -3.23 -5.57
CA LEU A 112 -1.30 -3.32 -6.95
C LEU A 112 -0.09 -2.40 -7.19
N ILE A 113 0.05 -1.35 -6.38
CA ILE A 113 1.26 -0.51 -6.26
C ILE A 113 1.59 -0.29 -4.78
N LEU A 114 2.87 -0.15 -4.43
CA LEU A 114 3.32 -0.14 -3.02
C LEU A 114 2.95 1.15 -2.28
N SER A 115 3.05 2.29 -2.97
CA SER A 115 2.73 3.61 -2.41
C SER A 115 2.75 4.68 -3.51
N LEU A 116 2.30 5.89 -3.19
CA LEU A 116 2.47 7.03 -4.09
C LEU A 116 3.94 7.44 -4.32
N ASP A 117 4.87 6.96 -3.49
CA ASP A 117 6.30 7.30 -3.59
C ASP A 117 7.09 6.25 -4.38
N GLU A 118 6.42 5.19 -4.85
CA GLU A 118 6.99 4.25 -5.82
C GLU A 118 7.27 4.96 -7.15
N LYS A 119 8.39 4.60 -7.79
CA LYS A 119 8.79 5.17 -9.07
C LYS A 119 7.89 4.66 -10.19
N LEU A 120 7.41 5.58 -11.02
CA LEU A 120 6.55 5.24 -12.16
C LEU A 120 7.30 4.42 -13.22
N SER A 121 8.64 4.52 -13.26
CA SER A 121 9.52 3.75 -14.14
C SER A 121 9.47 2.24 -13.90
N VAL A 122 8.98 1.78 -12.75
CA VAL A 122 8.69 0.36 -12.48
C VAL A 122 7.66 -0.18 -13.47
N TRP A 123 6.68 0.65 -13.84
CA TRP A 123 5.59 0.29 -14.75
C TRP A 123 5.79 0.87 -16.15
N ASN A 124 6.60 1.92 -16.28
CA ASN A 124 6.92 2.59 -17.53
C ASN A 124 8.44 2.62 -17.78
N SER A 125 8.97 1.52 -18.35
CA SER A 125 10.41 1.39 -18.68
C SER A 125 10.95 2.42 -19.67
N GLU A 126 10.07 3.13 -20.38
CA GLU A 126 10.43 4.25 -21.27
C GLU A 126 10.86 5.52 -20.51
N LEU A 127 10.50 5.65 -19.23
CA LEU A 127 10.98 6.71 -18.37
C LEU A 127 12.44 6.44 -17.99
N THR A 128 13.34 7.19 -18.59
CA THR A 128 14.79 7.00 -18.46
C THR A 128 15.48 8.27 -17.98
N GLY A 129 16.72 8.15 -17.50
CA GLY A 129 17.47 9.31 -17.02
C GLY A 129 16.80 9.98 -15.82
N ILE A 130 16.57 11.29 -15.90
CA ILE A 130 15.94 12.09 -14.84
C ILE A 130 14.46 11.72 -14.64
N ASP A 131 13.78 11.31 -15.70
CA ASP A 131 12.36 10.96 -15.68
C ASP A 131 12.12 9.61 -15.00
N ALA A 132 13.16 8.77 -14.88
CA ALA A 132 13.09 7.50 -14.17
C ALA A 132 12.85 7.69 -12.65
N ASP A 133 13.13 8.87 -12.10
CA ASP A 133 12.91 9.22 -10.69
C ASP A 133 11.51 9.81 -10.42
N VAL A 134 10.68 9.97 -11.45
CA VAL A 134 9.28 10.38 -11.30
C VAL A 134 8.51 9.30 -10.53
N THR A 135 7.66 9.72 -9.59
CA THR A 135 6.81 8.85 -8.78
C THR A 135 5.35 9.08 -9.10
N TRP A 136 4.46 8.19 -8.64
CA TRP A 136 3.01 8.39 -8.70
C TRP A 136 2.59 9.74 -8.11
N ARG A 137 3.16 10.12 -6.95
CA ARG A 137 2.91 11.40 -6.27
C ARG A 137 3.29 12.58 -7.16
N HIS A 138 4.45 12.51 -7.82
CA HIS A 138 4.91 13.58 -8.69
C HIS A 138 3.95 13.82 -9.86
N VAL A 139 3.46 12.74 -10.49
CA VAL A 139 2.51 12.84 -11.59
C VAL A 139 1.15 13.37 -11.11
N LEU A 140 0.61 12.82 -10.03
CA LEU A 140 -0.69 13.20 -9.48
C LEU A 140 -0.74 14.65 -8.95
N SER A 141 0.37 15.15 -8.41
CA SER A 141 0.47 16.54 -7.92
C SER A 141 0.92 17.54 -8.99
N GLN A 142 1.15 17.10 -10.23
CA GLN A 142 1.67 17.93 -11.34
C GLN A 142 3.06 18.54 -11.04
N THR A 143 3.93 17.76 -10.40
CA THR A 143 5.30 18.14 -10.00
C THR A 143 6.39 17.25 -10.63
N SER A 144 6.06 16.44 -11.62
CA SER A 144 6.98 15.49 -12.27
C SER A 144 8.09 16.12 -13.10
N ALA A 145 7.86 17.31 -13.66
CA ALA A 145 8.72 17.95 -14.65
C ALA A 145 8.93 17.18 -15.96
N LEU A 146 8.04 16.23 -16.33
CA LEU A 146 8.17 15.44 -17.57
C LEU A 146 8.26 16.29 -18.86
N ASP A 147 7.66 17.49 -18.87
CA ASP A 147 7.73 18.43 -20.00
C ASP A 147 8.92 19.42 -19.93
N ASP A 148 9.77 19.33 -18.90
CA ASP A 148 10.93 20.19 -18.70
C ASP A 148 12.18 19.37 -18.34
N SER A 149 12.90 18.95 -19.38
CA SER A 149 14.15 18.18 -19.29
C SER A 149 15.27 18.80 -18.43
N ALA A 150 15.12 20.05 -17.97
CA ALA A 150 16.09 20.73 -17.11
C ALA A 150 15.71 20.75 -15.62
N ALA A 151 14.48 20.39 -15.25
CA ALA A 151 13.97 20.40 -13.88
C ALA A 151 13.92 18.99 -13.27
N LEU A 152 14.14 18.90 -11.96
CA LEU A 152 14.04 17.64 -11.22
C LEU A 152 12.60 17.42 -10.76
N PRO A 153 12.12 16.16 -10.70
CA PRO A 153 10.83 15.85 -10.08
C PRO A 153 10.73 16.44 -8.66
N GLY A 154 9.58 17.05 -8.35
CA GLY A 154 9.27 17.69 -7.07
C GLY A 154 9.79 19.12 -6.89
N THR A 155 10.52 19.68 -7.86
CA THR A 155 11.15 21.02 -7.70
C THR A 155 10.33 22.19 -8.22
N ALA A 156 9.33 21.92 -9.05
CA ALA A 156 8.43 22.93 -9.59
C ALA A 156 7.06 22.31 -9.89
N TRP A 157 6.01 23.12 -9.80
CA TRP A 157 4.66 22.74 -10.21
C TRP A 157 4.40 23.27 -11.62
N ALA A 158 4.00 22.38 -12.52
CA ALA A 158 3.62 22.75 -13.88
C ALA A 158 2.52 21.80 -14.38
N TYR A 159 1.42 22.38 -14.86
CA TYR A 159 0.38 21.60 -15.50
C TYR A 159 0.91 20.99 -16.80
N SER A 160 0.71 19.68 -16.97
CA SER A 160 1.32 18.89 -18.03
C SER A 160 0.40 17.75 -18.43
N ASP A 161 0.15 17.62 -19.73
CA ASP A 161 -0.61 16.51 -20.31
C ASP A 161 0.23 15.23 -20.36
N ALA A 162 1.57 15.35 -20.38
CA ALA A 162 2.49 14.22 -20.28
C ALA A 162 2.31 13.45 -18.96
N ASN A 163 1.88 14.13 -17.89
CA ASN A 163 1.50 13.48 -16.63
C ASN A 163 0.32 12.53 -16.81
N ALA A 164 -0.77 12.99 -17.44
CA ALA A 164 -1.95 12.17 -17.67
C ALA A 164 -1.60 10.97 -18.58
N TYR A 165 -0.86 11.20 -19.67
CA TYR A 165 -0.43 10.16 -20.58
C TYR A 165 0.37 9.06 -19.87
N GLN A 166 1.43 9.44 -19.14
CA GLN A 166 2.28 8.46 -18.44
C GLN A 166 1.52 7.75 -17.31
N LEU A 167 0.60 8.45 -16.64
CA LEU A 167 -0.29 7.84 -15.64
C LEU A 167 -1.17 6.75 -16.24
N ASN A 168 -1.82 7.02 -17.38
CA ASN A 168 -2.72 6.07 -18.03
C ASN A 168 -1.98 4.81 -18.49
N LYS A 169 -0.76 4.94 -19.02
CA LYS A 169 0.09 3.79 -19.37
C LYS A 169 0.38 2.89 -18.18
N ALA A 170 0.78 3.51 -17.07
CA ALA A 170 1.13 2.77 -15.86
C ALA A 170 -0.11 2.08 -15.26
N LEU A 171 -1.25 2.78 -15.20
CA LEU A 171 -2.54 2.20 -14.76
C LEU A 171 -2.96 1.02 -15.63
N SER A 172 -2.79 1.10 -16.96
CA SER A 172 -3.10 -0.01 -17.88
C SER A 172 -2.32 -1.26 -17.52
N ARG A 173 -1.01 -1.12 -17.32
CA ARG A 173 -0.09 -2.23 -17.04
C ARG A 173 -0.33 -2.86 -15.68
N ILE A 174 -0.66 -2.06 -14.68
CA ILE A 174 -1.04 -2.56 -13.35
C ILE A 174 -2.27 -3.47 -13.42
N TRP A 175 -3.21 -3.14 -14.30
CA TRP A 175 -4.41 -3.94 -14.56
C TRP A 175 -4.21 -5.03 -15.62
N GLY A 176 -2.96 -5.41 -15.90
CA GLY A 176 -2.62 -6.52 -16.80
C GLY A 176 -2.84 -6.23 -18.28
N ARG A 177 -2.94 -4.96 -18.68
CA ARG A 177 -3.03 -4.54 -20.08
C ARG A 177 -1.65 -4.26 -20.67
N ILE A 178 -1.51 -4.42 -21.98
CA ILE A 178 -0.22 -4.17 -22.67
C ILE A 178 0.17 -2.67 -22.58
N ASP A 179 -0.80 -1.80 -22.89
CA ASP A 179 -0.68 -0.34 -22.80
C ASP A 179 -2.09 0.27 -22.79
N LEU A 180 -2.18 1.61 -22.78
CA LEU A 180 -3.43 2.37 -22.77
C LEU A 180 -4.36 2.11 -23.97
N THR A 181 -3.87 1.47 -25.04
CA THR A 181 -4.67 1.08 -26.21
C THR A 181 -5.39 -0.26 -26.04
N ASP A 182 -5.02 -1.05 -25.03
CA ASP A 182 -5.58 -2.36 -24.74
C ASP A 182 -6.68 -2.25 -23.67
N ASN A 183 -7.92 -2.10 -24.14
CA ASN A 183 -9.15 -2.15 -23.33
C ASN A 183 -9.07 -1.37 -22.00
N TYR A 184 -8.78 -0.07 -22.09
CA TYR A 184 -8.68 0.80 -20.91
C TYR A 184 -10.00 0.91 -20.13
N ASP A 185 -11.15 0.70 -20.78
CA ASP A 185 -12.46 0.65 -20.11
C ASP A 185 -12.45 -0.38 -18.97
N ALA A 186 -11.81 -1.53 -19.13
CA ALA A 186 -11.76 -2.54 -18.08
C ALA A 186 -11.03 -2.07 -16.81
N VAL A 187 -10.08 -1.12 -16.93
CA VAL A 187 -9.37 -0.52 -15.79
C VAL A 187 -10.35 0.31 -14.96
N LEU A 188 -11.08 1.21 -15.61
CA LEU A 188 -12.00 2.11 -14.93
C LEU A 188 -13.27 1.40 -14.43
N ALA A 189 -13.75 0.40 -15.17
CA ALA A 189 -14.88 -0.46 -14.78
C ALA A 189 -14.60 -1.16 -13.45
N ASP A 190 -13.49 -1.92 -13.37
CA ASP A 190 -13.13 -2.68 -12.17
C ASP A 190 -12.75 -1.78 -10.97
N ALA A 191 -12.04 -0.67 -11.23
CA ALA A 191 -11.56 0.19 -10.16
C ALA A 191 -12.67 1.02 -9.51
N LEU A 192 -13.55 1.64 -10.30
CA LEU A 192 -14.47 2.69 -9.82
C LEU A 192 -15.90 2.57 -10.35
N PHE A 193 -16.11 2.28 -11.63
CA PHE A 193 -17.42 2.47 -12.27
C PHE A 193 -18.41 1.33 -12.02
N ASP A 194 -18.00 0.07 -12.06
CA ASP A 194 -18.88 -1.05 -11.73
C ASP A 194 -19.35 -1.00 -10.26
N PRO A 195 -18.47 -0.73 -9.26
CA PRO A 195 -18.89 -0.64 -7.86
C PRO A 195 -19.92 0.45 -7.56
N ILE A 196 -19.93 1.55 -8.32
CA ILE A 196 -20.91 2.63 -8.17
C ILE A 196 -22.08 2.52 -9.14
N GLY A 197 -22.10 1.49 -10.00
CA GLY A 197 -23.15 1.24 -10.98
C GLY A 197 -23.23 2.31 -12.08
N ALA A 198 -22.09 2.84 -12.52
CA ALA A 198 -22.03 3.78 -13.64
C ALA A 198 -22.19 3.04 -14.98
N GLN A 199 -22.95 3.60 -15.92
CA GLN A 199 -23.35 2.92 -17.18
C GLN A 199 -23.36 3.83 -18.42
N GLY A 200 -23.35 5.14 -18.25
CA GLY A 200 -23.38 6.18 -19.28
C GLY A 200 -22.00 6.74 -19.62
N TRP A 201 -20.94 5.93 -19.50
CA TRP A 201 -19.56 6.33 -19.76
C TRP A 201 -18.87 5.43 -20.79
N SER A 202 -17.80 5.94 -21.39
CA SER A 202 -16.90 5.18 -22.29
C SER A 202 -15.56 5.91 -22.41
N SER A 203 -14.46 5.21 -22.68
CA SER A 203 -13.17 5.84 -22.94
C SER A 203 -12.74 5.78 -24.41
N SER A 204 -11.79 6.65 -24.79
CA SER A 204 -11.11 6.59 -26.08
C SER A 204 -9.68 7.07 -25.95
N VAL A 205 -8.78 6.50 -26.75
CA VAL A 205 -7.36 6.89 -26.78
C VAL A 205 -7.18 8.22 -27.52
N ALA A 206 -6.42 9.13 -26.90
CA ALA A 206 -6.04 10.43 -27.44
C ALA A 206 -4.50 10.62 -27.38
N ALA A 207 -4.00 11.72 -27.94
CA ALA A 207 -2.56 11.99 -28.03
C ALA A 207 -1.93 12.33 -26.66
N ASP A 208 -2.76 12.74 -25.71
CA ASP A 208 -2.50 13.17 -24.35
C ASP A 208 -2.95 12.16 -23.28
N GLY A 209 -3.49 11.00 -23.70
CA GLY A 209 -3.80 9.88 -22.81
C GLY A 209 -5.18 9.30 -23.12
N ILE A 210 -6.02 9.21 -22.09
CA ILE A 210 -7.38 8.70 -22.20
C ILE A 210 -8.40 9.83 -22.08
N ASN A 211 -9.20 10.01 -23.14
CA ASN A 211 -10.40 10.84 -23.11
C ASN A 211 -11.56 10.02 -22.57
N LEU A 212 -12.24 10.58 -21.57
CA LEU A 212 -13.40 9.96 -20.96
C LEU A 212 -14.65 10.66 -21.47
N HIS A 213 -15.61 9.89 -21.94
CA HIS A 213 -16.94 10.37 -22.29
C HIS A 213 -17.90 9.96 -21.17
N MET A 214 -18.68 10.90 -20.65
CA MET A 214 -19.65 10.64 -19.59
C MET A 214 -20.97 11.36 -19.83
N ASP A 215 -22.02 10.91 -19.13
CA ASP A 215 -23.24 11.65 -18.92
C ASP A 215 -23.27 12.35 -17.55
N LEU A 216 -24.26 13.24 -17.34
CA LEU A 216 -24.38 13.97 -16.08
C LEU A 216 -24.74 13.03 -14.92
N GLU A 217 -25.38 11.90 -15.19
CA GLU A 217 -25.72 10.92 -14.16
C GLU A 217 -24.45 10.36 -13.52
N ASP A 218 -23.52 9.85 -14.33
CA ASP A 218 -22.30 9.20 -13.85
C ASP A 218 -21.28 10.21 -13.31
N MET A 219 -21.25 11.44 -13.86
CA MET A 219 -20.54 12.55 -13.21
C MET A 219 -21.10 12.82 -11.80
N GLY A 220 -22.43 12.74 -11.64
CA GLY A 220 -23.11 12.83 -10.35
C GLY A 220 -22.77 11.69 -9.40
N ARG A 221 -22.61 10.45 -9.89
CA ARG A 221 -22.16 9.30 -9.08
C ARG A 221 -20.75 9.50 -8.55
N ILE A 222 -19.81 9.92 -9.40
CA ILE A 222 -18.43 10.22 -8.98
C ILE A 222 -18.43 11.33 -7.93
N GLY A 223 -19.12 12.45 -8.18
CA GLY A 223 -19.20 13.52 -7.19
C GLY A 223 -19.85 13.07 -5.88
N THR A 224 -20.86 12.19 -5.95
CA THR A 224 -21.52 11.60 -4.77
C THR A 224 -20.56 10.71 -3.97
N LEU A 225 -19.75 9.88 -4.65
CA LEU A 225 -18.70 9.07 -4.02
C LEU A 225 -17.69 9.94 -3.27
N LEU A 226 -17.28 11.07 -3.87
CA LEU A 226 -16.33 12.01 -3.24
C LEU A 226 -16.92 12.67 -1.99
N ILE A 227 -18.15 13.20 -2.03
CA ILE A 227 -18.79 13.80 -0.84
C ILE A 227 -19.17 12.77 0.22
N ALA A 228 -19.27 11.49 -0.16
CA ALA A 228 -19.56 10.37 0.72
C ALA A 228 -18.32 9.84 1.46
N GLY A 229 -17.14 10.42 1.25
CA GLY A 229 -15.91 9.92 1.87
C GLY A 229 -15.44 8.58 1.28
N GLY A 230 -15.76 8.32 0.00
CA GLY A 230 -15.31 7.13 -0.73
C GLY A 230 -16.14 5.89 -0.48
N VAL A 231 -17.26 6.04 0.22
CA VAL A 231 -18.21 4.98 0.51
C VAL A 231 -19.36 5.03 -0.48
N TRP A 232 -19.70 3.88 -1.07
CA TRP A 232 -20.89 3.68 -1.88
C TRP A 232 -21.72 2.57 -1.28
N VAL A 233 -22.95 2.85 -0.84
CA VAL A 233 -23.87 1.84 -0.28
C VAL A 233 -23.18 0.98 0.81
N ASN A 234 -22.58 1.64 1.80
CA ASN A 234 -21.81 1.04 2.92
C ASN A 234 -20.53 0.29 2.53
N ASN A 235 -20.16 0.23 1.25
CA ASN A 235 -18.90 -0.35 0.79
C ASN A 235 -17.88 0.76 0.54
N ARG A 236 -16.69 0.66 1.13
CA ARG A 236 -15.60 1.59 0.84
C ARG A 236 -15.01 1.23 -0.53
N ILE A 237 -15.23 2.09 -1.51
CA ILE A 237 -14.68 1.96 -2.87
C ILE A 237 -13.35 2.69 -2.96
N LEU A 238 -13.29 3.90 -2.41
CA LEU A 238 -12.10 4.73 -2.41
C LEU A 238 -11.55 4.92 -0.98
N PRO A 239 -10.23 4.79 -0.76
CA PRO A 239 -9.63 5.03 0.54
C PRO A 239 -9.79 6.48 0.99
N GLU A 240 -9.98 6.67 2.28
CA GLU A 240 -10.19 7.99 2.89
C GLU A 240 -8.99 8.92 2.68
N TRP A 241 -7.77 8.38 2.82
CA TRP A 241 -6.54 9.14 2.64
C TRP A 241 -6.40 9.69 1.21
N VAL A 242 -6.90 8.98 0.18
CA VAL A 242 -6.82 9.45 -1.22
C VAL A 242 -7.70 10.68 -1.39
N LEU A 243 -8.90 10.63 -0.82
CA LEU A 243 -9.85 11.74 -0.87
C LEU A 243 -9.31 12.97 -0.19
N ASP A 244 -8.71 12.81 0.99
CA ASP A 244 -8.06 13.91 1.69
C ASP A 244 -7.01 14.57 0.81
N LEU A 245 -6.14 13.80 0.15
CA LEU A 245 -5.14 14.36 -0.76
C LEU A 245 -5.72 14.94 -2.06
N MET A 246 -6.88 14.46 -2.52
CA MET A 246 -7.59 15.05 -3.67
C MET A 246 -8.23 16.41 -3.32
N VAL A 247 -8.75 16.58 -2.10
CA VAL A 247 -9.45 17.82 -1.68
C VAL A 247 -8.57 18.79 -0.87
N THR A 248 -7.34 18.40 -0.55
CA THR A 248 -6.34 19.25 0.11
C THR A 248 -5.19 19.57 -0.82
N ARG A 249 -4.50 20.68 -0.52
CA ARG A 249 -3.38 21.16 -1.31
C ARG A 249 -2.15 20.26 -1.14
N GLN A 250 -1.55 19.86 -2.26
CA GLN A 250 -0.38 18.98 -2.34
C GLN A 250 0.87 19.69 -2.91
N SER A 251 0.72 20.95 -3.31
CA SER A 251 1.75 21.77 -3.98
C SER A 251 2.35 22.84 -3.05
N ASP A 252 2.22 22.68 -1.74
CA ASP A 252 2.76 23.61 -0.75
C ASP A 252 4.29 23.68 -0.82
N SER A 253 4.83 24.90 -0.73
CA SER A 253 6.27 25.17 -0.84
C SER A 253 6.90 24.79 -2.19
N ILE A 254 6.10 24.47 -3.22
CA ILE A 254 6.56 24.15 -4.57
C ILE A 254 6.23 25.32 -5.52
N PRO A 255 7.24 25.99 -6.10
CA PRO A 255 7.01 27.15 -6.95
C PRO A 255 6.30 26.75 -8.27
N ALA A 256 5.30 27.53 -8.66
CA ALA A 256 4.51 27.27 -9.87
C ALA A 256 5.09 27.94 -11.13
N ILE A 257 5.02 27.23 -12.26
CA ILE A 257 5.47 27.67 -13.59
C ILE A 257 4.28 27.61 -14.57
N TYR A 258 3.48 28.68 -14.64
CA TYR A 258 2.27 28.70 -15.48
C TYR A 258 2.49 28.95 -16.98
N ASN A 259 3.71 29.32 -17.41
CA ASN A 259 4.03 29.67 -18.80
C ASN A 259 5.19 28.81 -19.35
N ASN A 260 5.08 27.48 -19.24
CA ASN A 260 6.00 26.57 -19.93
C ASN A 260 5.65 26.48 -21.43
N ALA A 261 6.55 25.93 -22.24
CA ALA A 261 6.42 25.93 -23.71
C ALA A 261 5.28 25.03 -24.25
N ASN A 262 4.76 24.11 -23.42
CA ASN A 262 3.87 23.02 -23.85
C ASN A 262 2.53 22.91 -23.10
N GLY A 263 2.22 23.73 -22.08
CA GLY A 263 1.01 23.53 -21.24
C GLY A 263 0.54 24.75 -20.45
N GLY A 264 0.61 25.95 -21.04
CA GLY A 264 0.21 27.17 -20.34
C GLY A 264 -1.30 27.25 -20.07
N ILE A 265 -1.71 27.21 -18.80
CA ILE A 265 -3.08 27.57 -18.39
C ILE A 265 -3.26 29.07 -18.62
N THR A 266 -4.01 29.43 -19.66
CA THR A 266 -4.24 30.83 -20.01
C THR A 266 -4.97 31.56 -18.89
N GLY A 267 -4.34 32.61 -18.36
CA GLY A 267 -4.93 33.52 -17.38
C GLY A 267 -4.51 33.29 -15.93
N LEU A 268 -3.66 32.30 -15.64
CA LEU A 268 -2.93 32.22 -14.37
C LEU A 268 -1.58 32.92 -14.46
N GLN A 269 -1.20 33.61 -13.38
CA GLN A 269 0.09 34.28 -13.28
C GLN A 269 0.75 33.90 -11.96
N VAL A 270 2.08 33.73 -11.99
CA VAL A 270 2.90 33.43 -10.79
C VAL A 270 2.73 34.50 -9.70
N VAL A 271 2.41 35.74 -10.09
CA VAL A 271 2.17 36.83 -9.12
C VAL A 271 0.90 36.62 -8.30
N ASP A 272 -0.11 35.97 -8.88
CA ASP A 272 -1.40 35.73 -8.23
C ASP A 272 -1.39 34.40 -7.46
N PHE A 273 -0.64 33.41 -7.95
CA PHE A 273 -0.58 32.06 -7.38
C PHE A 273 0.88 31.54 -7.36
N PRO A 274 1.77 32.06 -6.51
CA PRO A 274 3.20 31.71 -6.53
C PRO A 274 3.46 30.21 -6.31
N GLU A 275 2.56 29.56 -5.61
CA GLU A 275 2.44 28.12 -5.47
C GLU A 275 1.01 27.77 -5.96
N SER A 276 0.84 26.66 -6.69
CA SER A 276 -0.47 26.34 -7.27
C SER A 276 -1.45 25.84 -6.21
N PRO A 277 -2.75 26.16 -6.25
CA PRO A 277 -3.78 25.58 -5.37
C PRO A 277 -4.28 24.24 -5.93
N TYR A 278 -3.43 23.22 -5.85
CA TYR A 278 -3.64 21.93 -6.51
C TYR A 278 -3.48 20.75 -5.54
N GLY A 279 -4.41 19.81 -5.56
CA GLY A 279 -4.37 18.54 -4.84
C GLY A 279 -3.84 17.41 -5.73
N LEU A 280 -4.36 16.18 -5.55
CA LEU A 280 -4.15 15.11 -6.53
C LEU A 280 -5.11 15.27 -7.72
N MET A 281 -4.57 15.72 -8.85
CA MET A 281 -5.30 15.99 -10.11
C MET A 281 -6.58 16.84 -9.94
N THR A 282 -6.63 17.68 -8.91
CA THR A 282 -7.84 18.41 -8.50
C THR A 282 -7.49 19.84 -8.08
N TRP A 283 -8.31 20.82 -8.46
CA TRP A 283 -8.16 22.20 -8.01
C TRP A 283 -8.84 22.39 -6.66
N VAL A 284 -8.13 22.92 -5.67
CA VAL A 284 -8.60 22.97 -4.27
C VAL A 284 -8.68 24.39 -3.75
N ASN A 285 -9.68 24.67 -2.92
CA ASN A 285 -9.88 25.99 -2.31
C ASN A 285 -9.38 26.07 -0.85
N THR A 286 -8.45 25.20 -0.44
CA THR A 286 -7.99 25.05 0.95
C THR A 286 -7.58 26.40 1.58
N ASP A 287 -6.90 27.26 0.83
CA ASP A 287 -6.45 28.57 1.30
C ASP A 287 -7.43 29.72 0.98
N GLN A 288 -8.61 29.40 0.44
CA GLN A 288 -9.63 30.32 -0.07
C GLN A 288 -9.12 31.31 -1.13
N ILE A 289 -8.01 30.99 -1.80
CA ILE A 289 -7.41 31.88 -2.82
C ILE A 289 -8.19 31.79 -4.14
N LEU A 290 -8.65 30.59 -4.54
CA LEU A 290 -9.41 30.40 -5.78
C LEU A 290 -10.82 31.00 -5.70
N TYR A 291 -11.52 30.71 -4.61
CA TYR A 291 -12.89 31.14 -4.34
C TYR A 291 -12.98 31.80 -2.95
N PRO A 292 -12.60 33.09 -2.83
CA PRO A 292 -12.53 33.79 -1.55
C PRO A 292 -13.85 33.90 -0.78
N GLU A 293 -15.00 33.90 -1.46
CA GLU A 293 -16.31 33.91 -0.78
C GLU A 293 -16.89 32.51 -0.54
N ALA A 294 -16.19 31.46 -1.00
CA ALA A 294 -16.57 30.08 -0.75
C ALA A 294 -15.73 29.50 0.40
N ASP A 295 -16.24 28.50 1.12
CA ASP A 295 -15.46 27.87 2.19
C ASP A 295 -14.29 27.04 1.65
N ALA A 296 -13.37 26.67 2.54
CA ALA A 296 -12.11 26.00 2.19
C ALA A 296 -12.27 24.56 1.66
N THR A 297 -13.46 23.96 1.76
CA THR A 297 -13.68 22.55 1.44
C THR A 297 -14.10 22.30 0.00
N TRP A 298 -14.20 23.36 -0.82
CA TRP A 298 -14.45 23.22 -2.24
C TRP A 298 -13.25 22.59 -2.96
N ALA A 299 -13.52 21.53 -3.69
CA ALA A 299 -12.61 20.90 -4.62
C ALA A 299 -13.29 20.76 -5.98
N VAL A 300 -12.54 20.97 -7.06
CA VAL A 300 -13.09 20.94 -8.42
C VAL A 300 -12.16 20.17 -9.33
N VAL A 301 -12.70 19.11 -9.92
CA VAL A 301 -12.08 18.45 -11.06
C VAL A 301 -12.52 19.23 -12.31
N LEU A 302 -11.55 19.81 -13.03
CA LEU A 302 -11.81 20.76 -14.12
C LEU A 302 -11.17 20.27 -15.42
N GLY A 303 -11.97 20.18 -16.48
CA GLY A 303 -11.56 19.98 -17.87
C GLY A 303 -11.60 21.29 -18.68
N ALA A 304 -11.03 21.29 -19.89
CA ALA A 304 -11.19 22.41 -20.80
C ALA A 304 -12.66 22.59 -21.22
N ALA A 305 -12.98 23.68 -21.93
CA ALA A 305 -14.34 24.00 -22.38
C ALA A 305 -15.43 23.99 -21.27
N SER A 306 -15.05 24.17 -20.00
CA SER A 306 -15.98 24.22 -18.86
C SER A 306 -16.66 22.91 -18.48
N HIS A 307 -16.05 21.77 -18.78
CA HIS A 307 -16.41 20.50 -18.16
C HIS A 307 -15.92 20.47 -16.70
N LEU A 308 -16.79 20.14 -15.74
CA LEU A 308 -16.39 20.07 -14.34
C LEU A 308 -17.24 19.13 -13.50
N ILE A 309 -16.61 18.62 -12.44
CA ILE A 309 -17.25 18.09 -11.23
C ILE A 309 -16.74 18.93 -10.06
N ALA A 310 -17.60 19.79 -9.52
CA ALA A 310 -17.32 20.54 -8.30
C ALA A 310 -18.00 19.86 -7.12
N VAL A 311 -17.23 19.64 -6.06
CA VAL A 311 -17.71 19.05 -4.82
C VAL A 311 -17.43 19.98 -3.65
N ASN A 312 -18.37 20.01 -2.71
CA ASN A 312 -18.17 20.56 -1.38
C ASN A 312 -18.61 19.49 -0.38
N PRO A 313 -17.68 18.71 0.18
CA PRO A 313 -17.99 17.64 1.12
C PRO A 313 -18.67 18.15 2.39
N ALA A 314 -18.22 19.28 2.95
CA ALA A 314 -18.77 19.84 4.20
C ALA A 314 -20.26 20.21 4.08
N ASN A 315 -20.64 20.68 2.89
CA ASN A 315 -22.00 21.02 2.54
C ASN A 315 -22.52 20.05 1.49
N GLY A 316 -22.12 18.77 1.49
CA GLY A 316 -22.54 17.70 0.56
C GLY A 316 -23.14 18.16 -0.77
N ILE A 317 -22.43 18.99 -1.53
CA ILE A 317 -22.86 19.52 -2.83
C ILE A 317 -22.07 18.81 -3.91
N VAL A 318 -22.76 18.45 -4.98
CA VAL A 318 -22.15 18.07 -6.26
C VAL A 318 -22.75 18.96 -7.33
N LEU A 319 -21.90 19.63 -8.10
CA LEU A 319 -22.29 20.32 -9.34
C LEU A 319 -21.51 19.67 -10.49
N ALA A 320 -22.23 19.09 -11.44
CA ALA A 320 -21.66 18.61 -12.70
C ALA A 320 -22.06 19.58 -13.81
N VAL A 321 -21.10 20.03 -14.62
CA VAL A 321 -21.34 20.92 -15.77
C VAL A 321 -20.58 20.41 -16.97
N GLU A 322 -21.19 20.48 -18.15
CA GLU A 322 -20.55 20.19 -19.42
C GLU A 322 -20.85 21.33 -20.41
N ASP A 323 -19.79 21.85 -21.05
CA ASP A 323 -19.84 22.97 -22.02
C ASP A 323 -20.54 24.25 -21.48
N GLY A 324 -20.42 24.52 -20.17
CA GLY A 324 -21.07 25.67 -19.53
C GLY A 324 -20.29 26.98 -19.68
N SER A 325 -20.90 28.07 -20.15
CA SER A 325 -20.28 29.40 -20.12
C SER A 325 -20.60 30.13 -18.82
N PHE A 326 -19.56 30.50 -18.06
CA PHE A 326 -19.72 31.19 -16.78
C PHE A 326 -19.63 32.72 -16.91
N SER A 327 -20.47 33.44 -16.18
CA SER A 327 -20.40 34.90 -16.12
C SER A 327 -19.14 35.37 -15.39
N PRO A 328 -18.33 36.27 -15.96
CA PRO A 328 -17.11 36.75 -15.32
C PRO A 328 -17.41 37.62 -14.09
N VAL A 329 -16.66 37.40 -13.01
CA VAL A 329 -16.74 38.23 -11.79
C VAL A 329 -16.02 39.56 -12.01
N GLN A 330 -16.63 40.66 -11.59
CA GLN A 330 -16.12 42.02 -11.83
C GLN A 330 -14.83 42.28 -11.02
N GLY A 331 -13.69 42.44 -11.71
CA GLY A 331 -12.42 42.85 -11.09
C GLY A 331 -11.32 41.79 -11.02
N ASN A 332 -11.61 40.53 -11.38
CA ASN A 332 -10.59 39.48 -11.51
C ASN A 332 -10.10 39.37 -12.96
N PRO A 333 -8.81 39.04 -13.18
CA PRO A 333 -8.33 38.70 -14.52
C PRO A 333 -9.08 37.44 -15.02
N PRO A 334 -9.61 37.45 -16.25
CA PRO A 334 -10.24 36.26 -16.83
C PRO A 334 -9.17 35.18 -17.06
N GLY A 335 -9.30 34.05 -16.36
CA GLY A 335 -8.41 32.90 -16.47
C GLY A 335 -9.00 31.63 -15.86
N TRP A 336 -8.70 30.48 -16.44
CA TRP A 336 -9.00 29.17 -15.85
C TRP A 336 -8.16 28.97 -14.59
N PRO A 337 -8.66 28.50 -13.42
CA PRO A 337 -10.01 28.05 -13.06
C PRO A 337 -10.93 29.15 -12.45
N THR A 338 -10.51 30.41 -12.42
CA THR A 338 -11.32 31.51 -11.82
C THR A 338 -12.65 31.78 -12.54
N VAL A 339 -12.84 31.22 -13.73
CA VAL A 339 -14.10 31.32 -14.49
C VAL A 339 -15.27 30.63 -13.81
N VAL A 340 -15.05 29.55 -13.04
CA VAL A 340 -16.14 28.82 -12.35
C VAL A 340 -16.52 29.45 -11.00
N ARG A 341 -15.73 30.42 -10.54
CA ARG A 341 -15.91 31.12 -9.26
C ARG A 341 -17.33 31.63 -9.05
N SER A 342 -17.95 32.20 -10.09
CA SER A 342 -19.30 32.77 -9.98
C SER A 342 -20.35 31.72 -9.66
N ALA A 343 -20.22 30.49 -10.16
CA ALA A 343 -21.12 29.39 -9.82
C ALA A 343 -20.90 28.89 -8.38
N ILE A 344 -19.63 28.67 -8.00
CA ILE A 344 -19.24 28.17 -6.67
C ILE A 344 -19.68 29.13 -5.57
N GLU A 345 -19.32 30.41 -5.68
CA GLU A 345 -19.70 31.45 -4.70
C GLU A 345 -21.23 31.66 -4.68
N THR A 346 -21.89 31.57 -5.84
CA THR A 346 -23.36 31.61 -5.89
C THR A 346 -23.96 30.47 -5.09
N ILE A 347 -23.53 29.22 -5.31
CA ILE A 347 -24.08 28.07 -4.58
C ILE A 347 -23.87 28.22 -3.07
N GLN A 348 -22.66 28.61 -2.64
CA GLN A 348 -22.34 28.84 -1.24
C GLN A 348 -23.33 29.82 -0.59
N GLN A 349 -23.60 30.95 -1.24
CA GLN A 349 -24.51 31.98 -0.73
C GLN A 349 -25.97 31.52 -0.66
N GLN A 350 -26.33 30.44 -1.37
CA GLN A 350 -27.69 29.91 -1.41
C GLN A 350 -27.92 28.74 -0.44
N VAL A 351 -26.90 28.29 0.31
CA VAL A 351 -27.08 27.31 1.39
C VAL A 351 -27.78 28.00 2.56
N VAL A 352 -28.96 27.51 2.96
CA VAL A 352 -29.80 28.10 4.02
C VAL A 352 -30.19 27.05 5.05
N GLY A 353 -29.58 27.13 6.23
CA GLY A 353 -29.88 26.29 7.39
C GLY A 353 -28.76 25.30 7.75
N ALA A 354 -28.80 24.77 8.97
CA ALA A 354 -27.99 23.62 9.34
C ALA A 354 -28.47 22.38 8.58
N ASN A 355 -27.51 21.63 8.03
CA ASN A 355 -27.61 20.35 7.33
C ASN A 355 -28.88 19.53 7.71
N PRO A 356 -29.96 19.55 6.90
CA PRO A 356 -31.13 18.72 7.16
C PRO A 356 -30.88 17.33 6.58
N LEU A 357 -30.20 16.46 7.34
CA LEU A 357 -30.37 15.02 7.14
C LEU A 357 -31.86 14.71 7.37
N VAL A 358 -32.49 14.07 6.38
CA VAL A 358 -33.95 13.85 6.21
C VAL A 358 -34.62 13.21 7.46
N PRO A 359 -35.93 13.44 7.71
CA PRO A 359 -36.62 13.11 8.97
C PRO A 359 -36.56 11.62 9.39
N GLU A 360 -36.59 11.41 10.71
CA GLU A 360 -36.56 10.14 11.48
C GLU A 360 -37.45 8.96 11.02
N SER A 361 -38.26 9.06 9.96
CA SER A 361 -39.29 8.04 9.67
C SER A 361 -38.86 6.86 8.80
N ASP A 362 -37.71 6.90 8.12
CA ASP A 362 -37.36 5.88 7.10
C ASP A 362 -36.14 4.99 7.45
N TYR A 363 -35.53 5.15 8.64
CA TYR A 363 -34.48 4.26 9.13
C TYR A 363 -35.07 3.03 9.81
N ASN A 364 -35.50 2.04 9.02
CA ASN A 364 -35.82 0.72 9.57
C ASN A 364 -35.45 -0.40 8.59
N VAL A 365 -34.14 -0.66 8.46
CA VAL A 365 -33.64 -1.96 8.02
C VAL A 365 -32.49 -2.36 8.94
N SER A 366 -32.71 -3.48 9.64
CA SER A 366 -31.85 -4.09 10.64
C SER A 366 -30.58 -4.67 10.03
N ASN A 367 -29.41 -4.24 10.53
CA ASN A 367 -28.21 -5.06 10.63
C ASN A 367 -27.57 -4.79 12.00
N ASP A 368 -27.52 -5.84 12.81
CA ASP A 368 -26.94 -5.85 14.15
C ASP A 368 -25.43 -5.54 14.09
N ASN A 369 -25.03 -4.40 14.70
CA ASN A 369 -23.80 -4.20 15.51
C ASN A 369 -23.23 -2.76 15.53
N ASN A 370 -23.83 -1.76 14.87
CA ASN A 370 -23.42 -0.35 15.05
C ASN A 370 -24.54 0.46 15.73
N ALA A 371 -24.36 0.76 17.01
CA ALA A 371 -25.22 1.69 17.73
C ALA A 371 -25.14 3.07 17.06
N VAL A 372 -26.29 3.66 16.75
CA VAL A 372 -26.39 5.08 16.34
C VAL A 372 -25.72 5.93 17.43
N LYS A 373 -24.64 6.64 17.09
CA LYS A 373 -23.90 7.50 18.02
C LYS A 373 -24.82 8.60 18.54
N ALA A 374 -25.02 8.68 19.86
CA ALA A 374 -25.83 9.73 20.45
C ALA A 374 -24.99 10.98 20.75
N PHE A 375 -25.61 12.16 20.63
CA PHE A 375 -25.03 13.43 21.04
C PHE A 375 -26.02 14.14 21.96
N PRO A 376 -25.56 14.73 23.08
CA PRO A 376 -26.44 15.44 23.98
C PRO A 376 -26.90 16.77 23.35
N GLY A 377 -28.17 17.11 23.56
CA GLY A 377 -28.65 18.48 23.34
C GLY A 377 -28.16 19.43 24.44
N THR A 378 -29.02 20.36 24.88
CA THR A 378 -28.72 21.26 26.01
C THR A 378 -28.56 20.55 27.35
N SER A 379 -28.90 19.26 27.42
CA SER A 379 -28.67 18.41 28.58
C SER A 379 -28.29 17.01 28.13
N TRP A 380 -27.40 16.34 28.86
CA TRP A 380 -27.17 14.91 28.64
C TRP A 380 -28.42 14.09 28.95
N GLU A 381 -28.77 13.20 28.05
CA GLU A 381 -29.80 12.19 28.30
C GLU A 381 -29.23 11.10 29.21
N PHE A 382 -30.02 10.67 30.19
CA PHE A 382 -29.65 9.59 31.09
C PHE A 382 -30.16 8.24 30.56
N LYS A 383 -29.28 7.24 30.57
CA LYS A 383 -29.64 5.82 30.43
C LYS A 383 -29.12 5.01 31.61
N GLN A 384 -29.84 3.96 31.99
CA GLN A 384 -29.31 3.02 32.98
C GLN A 384 -28.04 2.37 32.42
N PRO A 385 -27.00 2.14 33.25
CA PRO A 385 -25.76 1.50 32.80
C PRO A 385 -26.00 0.23 31.98
N GLU A 386 -26.94 -0.61 32.40
CA GLU A 386 -27.24 -1.89 31.76
C GLU A 386 -27.80 -1.74 30.34
N GLU A 387 -28.47 -0.61 30.04
CA GLU A 387 -29.06 -0.34 28.71
C GLU A 387 -28.01 -0.03 27.64
N VAL A 388 -26.78 0.29 28.06
CA VAL A 388 -25.66 0.62 27.17
C VAL A 388 -24.43 -0.25 27.43
N GLY A 389 -24.66 -1.44 27.98
CA GLY A 389 -23.62 -2.44 28.18
C GLY A 389 -22.65 -2.11 29.31
N MET A 390 -23.13 -1.55 30.42
CA MET A 390 -22.35 -1.31 31.64
C MET A 390 -23.00 -1.90 32.89
N ASP A 391 -22.19 -2.28 33.88
CA ASP A 391 -22.62 -2.82 35.18
C ASP A 391 -22.67 -1.71 36.24
N SER A 392 -23.87 -1.39 36.72
CA SER A 392 -24.09 -0.36 37.74
C SER A 392 -23.38 -0.64 39.08
N THR A 393 -23.24 -1.90 39.47
CA THR A 393 -22.59 -2.28 40.74
C THR A 393 -21.08 -2.08 40.66
N LYS A 394 -20.48 -2.29 39.48
CA LYS A 394 -19.06 -2.01 39.24
C LYS A 394 -18.75 -0.51 39.20
N LEU A 395 -19.68 0.30 38.67
CA LEU A 395 -19.57 1.76 38.67
C LEU A 395 -19.59 2.37 40.09
N ASP A 396 -20.31 1.77 41.05
CA ASP A 396 -20.20 2.18 42.46
C ASP A 396 -18.79 1.98 43.05
N SER A 397 -18.10 0.94 42.58
CA SER A 397 -16.72 0.68 42.98
C SER A 397 -15.73 1.69 42.38
N LEU A 398 -16.06 2.27 41.21
CA LEU A 398 -15.28 3.32 40.55
C LEU A 398 -15.29 4.60 41.41
N GLN A 399 -16.47 5.08 41.83
CA GLN A 399 -16.57 6.26 42.70
C GLN A 399 -15.75 6.06 44.00
N SER A 400 -15.85 4.87 44.58
CA SER A 400 -15.12 4.53 45.81
C SER A 400 -13.60 4.55 45.60
N ALA A 401 -13.11 4.16 44.43
CA ALA A 401 -11.69 4.17 44.08
C ALA A 401 -11.15 5.58 43.80
N ILE A 402 -11.96 6.44 43.15
CA ILE A 402 -11.62 7.86 42.93
C ILE A 402 -11.53 8.60 44.27
N GLY A 403 -12.47 8.33 45.17
CA GLY A 403 -12.55 8.94 46.49
C GLY A 403 -12.78 10.45 46.47
N GLY A 404 -12.83 11.08 47.65
CA GLY A 404 -13.15 12.51 47.77
C GLY A 404 -14.65 12.81 47.64
N ASN A 405 -15.01 14.09 47.74
CA ASN A 405 -16.40 14.57 47.75
C ASN A 405 -16.74 15.42 46.51
N GLY A 406 -15.84 15.49 45.52
CA GLY A 406 -16.07 16.30 44.32
C GLY A 406 -16.97 15.58 43.29
N PRO A 407 -17.52 16.34 42.33
CA PRO A 407 -18.44 15.78 41.33
C PRO A 407 -17.70 14.97 40.26
N GLY A 408 -18.40 14.01 39.66
CA GLY A 408 -17.94 13.32 38.45
C GLY A 408 -19.07 12.64 37.69
N ILE A 409 -18.76 12.24 36.46
CA ILE A 409 -19.71 11.76 35.46
C ILE A 409 -19.04 10.72 34.56
N VAL A 410 -19.80 9.72 34.13
CA VAL A 410 -19.45 8.73 33.10
C VAL A 410 -20.47 8.83 31.98
N ILE A 411 -19.95 8.95 30.77
CA ILE A 411 -20.67 8.93 29.50
C ILE A 411 -20.35 7.62 28.79
N LYS A 412 -21.37 6.96 28.23
CA LYS A 412 -21.25 5.78 27.37
C LYS A 412 -22.13 5.98 26.15
N ASP A 413 -21.54 5.87 24.96
CA ASP A 413 -22.22 5.98 23.66
C ASP A 413 -23.09 7.24 23.52
N GLY A 414 -22.64 8.34 24.11
CA GLY A 414 -23.36 9.62 24.07
C GLY A 414 -24.44 9.81 25.13
N TYR A 415 -24.60 8.85 26.05
CA TYR A 415 -25.53 8.94 27.18
C TYR A 415 -24.77 9.10 28.48
N TYR A 416 -25.30 9.94 29.36
CA TYR A 416 -24.87 9.97 30.74
C TYR A 416 -25.40 8.72 31.46
N VAL A 417 -24.51 7.93 32.08
CA VAL A 417 -24.88 6.65 32.72
C VAL A 417 -24.65 6.59 34.22
N TYR A 418 -23.70 7.37 34.74
CA TYR A 418 -23.34 7.33 36.16
C TYR A 418 -22.65 8.60 36.63
N SER A 419 -23.17 9.26 37.67
CA SER A 419 -22.60 10.49 38.24
C SER A 419 -22.69 10.46 39.75
N TRP A 420 -21.83 11.27 40.36
CA TRP A 420 -21.80 11.49 41.80
C TRP A 420 -21.46 12.93 42.12
N GLY A 421 -21.74 13.35 43.36
CA GLY A 421 -21.54 14.74 43.79
C GLY A 421 -22.47 15.73 43.08
N ASN A 422 -22.27 17.02 43.32
CA ASN A 422 -23.10 18.07 42.72
C ASN A 422 -22.62 18.42 41.31
N GLN A 423 -23.37 18.00 40.29
CA GLN A 423 -23.01 18.21 38.87
C GLN A 423 -22.98 19.69 38.44
N ALA A 424 -23.52 20.60 39.25
CA ALA A 424 -23.44 22.05 39.02
C ALA A 424 -22.20 22.72 39.67
N ASP A 425 -21.33 21.96 40.34
CA ASP A 425 -20.15 22.51 41.02
C ASP A 425 -19.02 22.87 40.04
N HIS A 426 -18.75 24.16 39.90
CA HIS A 426 -17.59 24.70 39.20
C HIS A 426 -16.31 24.65 40.05
N GLY A 427 -15.16 24.48 39.40
CA GLY A 427 -13.85 24.55 40.06
C GLY A 427 -12.69 24.48 39.10
N ASP A 428 -11.52 24.95 39.53
CA ASP A 428 -10.28 24.93 38.72
C ASP A 428 -9.85 23.49 38.40
N TRP A 429 -9.73 23.17 37.12
CA TRP A 429 -9.24 21.88 36.61
C TRP A 429 -7.71 21.77 36.59
N ALA A 430 -7.00 22.82 37.04
CA ALA A 430 -5.55 22.89 37.11
C ALA A 430 -4.91 22.50 35.76
N SER A 431 -3.91 21.61 35.77
CA SER A 431 -3.20 21.16 34.58
C SER A 431 -4.09 20.45 33.55
N ALA A 432 -5.25 19.91 33.94
CA ALA A 432 -6.18 19.32 32.97
C ALA A 432 -6.71 20.38 31.98
N SER A 433 -6.66 21.67 32.32
CA SER A 433 -7.04 22.78 31.44
C SER A 433 -6.22 22.88 30.14
N LYS A 434 -5.03 22.27 30.08
CA LYS A 434 -4.02 22.53 29.05
C LYS A 434 -4.43 22.00 27.66
N ALA A 435 -5.13 20.87 27.61
CA ALA A 435 -5.60 20.26 26.37
C ALA A 435 -6.58 21.14 25.56
N MET A 436 -7.33 22.01 26.24
CA MET A 436 -8.19 22.99 25.57
C MET A 436 -7.40 23.90 24.63
N PHE A 437 -6.16 24.21 24.97
CA PHE A 437 -5.33 25.09 24.15
C PHE A 437 -4.74 24.37 22.92
N SER A 438 -4.59 23.05 22.95
CA SER A 438 -4.31 22.28 21.72
C SER A 438 -5.49 22.30 20.77
N THR A 439 -6.71 22.18 21.29
CA THR A 439 -7.92 22.33 20.48
C THR A 439 -7.99 23.74 19.86
N LEU A 440 -7.68 24.79 20.64
CA LEU A 440 -7.60 26.17 20.12
C LEU A 440 -6.47 26.40 19.11
N LEU A 441 -5.33 25.70 19.25
CA LEU A 441 -4.27 25.73 18.24
C LEU A 441 -4.78 25.20 16.90
N PHE A 442 -5.51 24.08 16.91
CA PHE A 442 -6.07 23.51 15.68
C PHE A 442 -7.13 24.42 15.06
N PHE A 443 -7.99 25.05 15.86
CA PHE A 443 -8.87 26.09 15.35
C PHE A 443 -8.11 27.27 14.75
N ALA A 444 -6.99 27.70 15.35
CA ALA A 444 -6.19 28.77 14.78
C ALA A 444 -5.62 28.40 13.40
N ILE A 445 -5.18 27.14 13.23
CA ILE A 445 -4.68 26.65 11.93
C ILE A 445 -5.82 26.54 10.93
N ASN A 446 -6.93 25.91 11.32
CA ASN A 446 -8.12 25.76 10.47
C ASN A 446 -8.73 27.11 10.04
N GLU A 447 -8.57 28.16 10.85
CA GLU A 447 -8.99 29.53 10.53
C GLU A 447 -7.94 30.34 9.76
N GLY A 448 -6.82 29.72 9.33
CA GLY A 448 -5.74 30.40 8.60
C GLY A 448 -4.98 31.45 9.42
N ARG A 449 -5.05 31.41 10.75
CA ARG A 449 -4.30 32.32 11.63
C ARG A 449 -2.87 31.86 11.86
N LEU A 450 -2.64 30.56 11.65
CA LEU A 450 -1.35 29.89 11.63
C LEU A 450 -1.37 28.95 10.43
N ASN A 451 -0.22 28.72 9.82
CA ASN A 451 -0.11 27.78 8.70
C ASN A 451 -0.03 26.34 9.21
N SER A 452 0.67 26.12 10.32
CA SER A 452 0.89 24.79 10.86
C SER A 452 1.24 24.79 12.36
N VAL A 453 1.31 23.60 12.95
CA VAL A 453 1.87 23.40 14.30
C VAL A 453 3.39 23.68 14.34
N ASP A 454 4.05 23.76 13.19
CA ASP A 454 5.50 24.00 13.07
C ASP A 454 5.86 25.48 12.90
N ASP A 455 4.87 26.37 12.90
CA ASP A 455 5.07 27.82 12.91
C ASP A 455 5.90 28.26 14.12
N LEU A 456 6.79 29.22 13.89
CA LEU A 456 7.73 29.68 14.90
C LEU A 456 7.08 30.64 15.90
N ILE A 457 7.46 30.49 17.17
CA ILE A 457 6.97 31.35 18.26
C ILE A 457 7.55 32.76 18.18
N ILE A 458 8.76 32.92 17.62
CA ILE A 458 9.37 34.24 17.43
C ILE A 458 8.56 35.11 16.47
N ASP A 459 7.92 34.51 15.46
CA ASP A 459 7.12 35.22 14.46
C ASP A 459 5.84 35.84 15.07
N GLN A 460 5.45 35.37 16.27
CA GLN A 460 4.36 35.93 17.07
C GLN A 460 4.79 37.17 17.88
N SER A 461 5.91 37.78 17.50
CA SER A 461 6.48 38.99 18.10
C SER A 461 6.85 38.82 19.57
N TRP A 462 7.45 37.67 19.91
CA TRP A 462 8.10 37.46 21.20
C TRP A 462 9.59 37.80 21.12
N ALA A 463 10.13 38.45 22.14
CA ALA A 463 11.56 38.77 22.24
C ALA A 463 12.33 37.58 22.81
N LEU A 464 12.40 36.49 22.03
CA LEU A 464 13.07 35.25 22.44
C LEU A 464 14.61 35.41 22.43
N ASP A 465 15.25 34.91 23.48
CA ASP A 465 16.71 34.79 23.53
C ASP A 465 17.20 33.81 22.46
N LEU A 466 18.45 33.97 22.00
CA LEU A 466 19.02 33.20 20.87
C LEU A 466 18.77 31.68 20.92
N PRO A 467 18.89 30.97 22.06
CA PRO A 467 18.64 29.53 22.12
C PRO A 467 17.19 29.13 21.80
N ASP A 468 16.24 30.02 22.04
CA ASP A 468 14.80 29.74 21.97
C ASP A 468 14.18 30.18 20.63
N GLN A 469 14.93 30.80 19.72
CA GLN A 469 14.38 31.38 18.49
C GLN A 469 13.85 30.32 17.49
N GLY A 470 14.35 29.08 17.58
CA GLY A 470 13.84 27.93 16.81
C GLY A 470 12.60 27.27 17.41
N MET A 471 12.00 27.85 18.45
CA MET A 471 10.83 27.28 19.12
C MET A 471 9.59 27.36 18.23
N LYS A 472 8.82 26.28 18.23
CA LYS A 472 7.61 26.10 17.43
C LYS A 472 6.40 25.85 18.33
N PHE A 473 5.18 26.00 17.82
CA PHE A 473 3.98 25.58 18.56
C PHE A 473 4.02 24.11 18.97
N ARG A 474 4.49 23.22 18.08
CA ARG A 474 4.71 21.79 18.36
C ARG A 474 5.62 21.57 19.57
N HIS A 475 6.71 22.32 19.68
CA HIS A 475 7.63 22.20 20.82
C HIS A 475 6.97 22.57 22.16
N LEU A 476 6.10 23.59 22.14
CA LEU A 476 5.33 23.97 23.33
C LEU A 476 4.22 22.96 23.66
N ALA A 477 3.48 22.50 22.64
CA ALA A 477 2.41 21.52 22.79
C ALA A 477 2.90 20.15 23.30
N ASN A 478 4.13 19.77 22.92
CA ASN A 478 4.77 18.50 23.32
C ASN A 478 5.71 18.62 24.52
N MET A 479 5.80 19.79 25.16
CA MET A 479 6.66 20.02 26.34
C MET A 479 8.16 19.81 26.07
N THR A 480 8.60 20.12 24.85
CA THR A 480 10.01 20.04 24.40
C THR A 480 10.61 21.42 24.09
N SER A 481 9.94 22.50 24.46
CA SER A 481 10.36 23.88 24.14
C SER A 481 11.70 24.33 24.69
N GLY A 482 12.17 23.78 25.81
CA GLY A 482 13.36 24.29 26.50
C GLY A 482 13.18 25.65 27.19
N TYR A 483 12.03 26.33 27.04
CA TYR A 483 11.81 27.66 27.61
C TYR A 483 12.01 27.69 29.13
N SER A 484 12.79 28.64 29.64
CA SER A 484 13.14 28.72 31.07
C SER A 484 13.99 27.56 31.60
N LEU A 485 14.51 26.70 30.72
CA LEU A 485 15.41 25.58 30.98
C LEU A 485 16.68 25.75 30.11
N PRO A 486 17.77 24.99 30.35
CA PRO A 486 19.01 25.15 29.60
C PRO A 486 19.00 24.49 28.21
N ASP A 487 17.97 23.71 27.90
CA ASP A 487 17.88 22.92 26.67
C ASP A 487 17.39 23.78 25.50
N VAL A 488 17.79 23.41 24.28
CA VAL A 488 17.26 24.05 23.07
C VAL A 488 15.94 23.38 22.65
N PRO A 489 15.04 24.08 21.95
CA PRO A 489 13.76 23.50 21.53
C PRO A 489 13.94 22.17 20.77
N GLY A 490 13.22 21.14 21.21
CA GLY A 490 13.17 19.82 20.60
C GLY A 490 14.16 18.78 21.14
N THR A 491 15.20 19.15 21.91
CA THR A 491 16.24 18.17 22.30
C THR A 491 15.93 17.38 23.55
N ASN A 492 15.16 17.94 24.47
CA ASN A 492 14.87 17.33 25.76
C ASN A 492 13.42 17.53 26.15
N TRP A 493 12.88 16.55 26.88
CA TRP A 493 11.54 16.64 27.43
C TRP A 493 11.54 17.19 28.86
N ALA A 494 10.59 18.10 29.15
CA ALA A 494 10.36 18.61 30.49
C ALA A 494 8.91 19.09 30.66
N TYR A 495 8.16 18.50 31.59
CA TYR A 495 6.83 19.01 31.93
C TYR A 495 6.93 20.39 32.60
N ASN A 496 6.75 21.46 31.81
CA ASN A 496 7.22 22.80 32.15
C ASN A 496 6.11 23.86 32.03
N ASP A 497 5.62 24.33 33.18
CA ASP A 497 4.51 25.28 33.24
C ASP A 497 4.87 26.69 32.73
N TYR A 498 6.16 27.05 32.65
CA TYR A 498 6.59 28.30 32.02
C TYR A 498 6.39 28.24 30.51
N GLY A 499 6.76 27.12 29.88
CA GLY A 499 6.47 26.85 28.46
C GLY A 499 4.97 26.84 28.20
N VAL A 500 4.17 26.18 29.05
CA VAL A 500 2.70 26.22 28.92
C VAL A 500 2.16 27.64 29.01
N LYS A 501 2.68 28.48 29.90
CA LYS A 501 2.24 29.87 30.01
C LYS A 501 2.55 30.65 28.73
N LEU A 502 3.74 30.44 28.15
CA LEU A 502 4.11 31.01 26.85
C LEU A 502 3.15 30.54 25.74
N TYR A 503 2.83 29.24 25.70
CA TYR A 503 1.89 28.65 24.75
C TYR A 503 0.51 29.29 24.81
N VAL A 504 -0.08 29.35 26.01
CA VAL A 504 -1.42 29.92 26.24
C VAL A 504 -1.45 31.40 25.88
N LEU A 505 -0.46 32.18 26.32
CA LEU A 505 -0.40 33.61 26.01
C LEU A 505 -0.16 33.87 24.51
N THR A 506 0.58 32.99 23.83
CA THR A 506 0.79 33.13 22.39
C THR A 506 -0.52 32.88 21.64
N ILE A 507 -1.20 31.77 21.92
CA ILE A 507 -2.49 31.45 21.28
C ILE A 507 -3.52 32.56 21.57
N LEU A 508 -3.74 32.90 22.84
CA LEU A 508 -4.76 33.89 23.19
C LEU A 508 -4.38 35.30 22.72
N ASN A 509 -3.23 35.83 23.15
CA ASN A 509 -2.91 37.24 22.98
C ASN A 509 -2.36 37.57 21.59
N LYS A 510 -1.60 36.65 20.97
CA LYS A 510 -0.90 36.93 19.70
C LYS A 510 -1.68 36.41 18.49
N VAL A 511 -2.23 35.21 18.58
CA VAL A 511 -2.94 34.56 17.46
C VAL A 511 -4.40 34.98 17.40
N PHE A 512 -5.12 34.91 18.52
CA PHE A 512 -6.53 35.34 18.60
C PHE A 512 -6.70 36.81 19.00
N GLY A 513 -5.64 37.50 19.42
CA GLY A 513 -5.68 38.92 19.78
C GLY A 513 -6.45 39.22 21.08
N ILE A 514 -6.71 38.21 21.90
CA ILE A 514 -7.44 38.34 23.16
C ILE A 514 -6.46 38.50 24.30
N ASN A 515 -6.32 39.73 24.80
CA ASN A 515 -5.53 40.00 26.00
C ASN A 515 -6.36 39.71 27.26
N ALA A 516 -6.74 38.45 27.43
CA ALA A 516 -7.74 38.02 28.41
C ALA A 516 -7.26 38.32 29.83
N THR A 517 -7.81 39.38 30.42
CA THR A 517 -7.71 39.66 31.86
C THR A 517 -8.94 39.13 32.62
N SER A 518 -9.93 38.61 31.88
CA SER A 518 -11.13 37.97 32.40
C SER A 518 -11.45 36.68 31.64
N GLY A 519 -12.07 35.70 32.32
CA GLY A 519 -12.47 34.43 31.71
C GLY A 519 -13.53 34.58 30.62
N ALA A 520 -14.39 35.60 30.72
CA ALA A 520 -15.50 35.82 29.80
C ALA A 520 -15.07 36.06 28.34
N GLU A 521 -13.91 36.69 28.12
CA GLU A 521 -13.38 36.89 26.76
C GLU A 521 -12.90 35.58 26.13
N ILE A 522 -12.37 34.66 26.96
CA ILE A 522 -11.96 33.32 26.54
C ILE A 522 -13.20 32.45 26.31
N ASP A 523 -14.20 32.56 27.18
CA ASP A 523 -15.48 31.87 27.02
C ASP A 523 -16.14 32.25 25.70
N ALA A 524 -16.15 33.55 25.35
CA ALA A 524 -16.68 34.03 24.08
C ALA A 524 -15.89 33.51 22.86
N LEU A 525 -14.57 33.38 22.97
CA LEU A 525 -13.74 32.77 21.91
C LEU A 525 -14.09 31.28 21.72
N VAL A 526 -14.19 30.55 22.82
CA VAL A 526 -14.33 29.10 22.82
C VAL A 526 -15.76 28.67 22.46
N ALA A 527 -16.76 29.34 23.00
CA ALA A 527 -18.18 29.07 22.76
C ALA A 527 -18.71 29.71 21.46
N ASP A 528 -17.83 30.18 20.58
CA ASP A 528 -18.20 30.60 19.23
C ASP A 528 -18.75 29.41 18.43
N ASN A 529 -19.79 29.63 17.62
CA ASN A 529 -20.42 28.59 16.82
C ASN A 529 -19.53 28.03 15.70
N THR A 530 -18.45 28.74 15.33
CA THR A 530 -17.41 28.21 14.43
C THR A 530 -16.36 27.37 15.16
N ARG A 531 -16.44 27.28 16.50
CA ARG A 531 -15.56 26.48 17.35
C ARG A 531 -16.40 25.56 18.24
N LEU A 532 -16.27 25.62 19.57
CA LEU A 532 -16.94 24.67 20.47
C LEU A 532 -18.35 25.10 20.88
N GLY A 533 -18.89 26.20 20.36
CA GLY A 533 -20.28 26.61 20.57
C GLY A 533 -21.33 25.52 20.29
N PRO A 534 -21.22 24.71 19.21
CA PRO A 534 -22.20 23.67 18.91
C PRO A 534 -22.24 22.53 19.94
N LEU A 535 -21.25 22.40 20.82
CA LEU A 535 -21.27 21.45 21.93
C LEU A 535 -22.34 21.79 22.98
N GLN A 536 -22.90 23.01 22.97
CA GLN A 536 -23.99 23.43 23.87
C GLN A 536 -23.67 23.24 25.37
N PHE A 537 -22.58 23.84 25.85
CA PHE A 537 -22.24 23.85 27.28
C PHE A 537 -23.38 24.41 28.13
N GLU A 538 -23.74 23.71 29.20
CA GLU A 538 -24.97 23.95 29.97
C GLU A 538 -24.85 25.12 30.93
N ASP A 539 -23.67 25.29 31.55
CA ASP A 539 -23.47 26.24 32.65
C ASP A 539 -22.76 27.53 32.22
N GLY A 540 -22.34 27.62 30.94
CA GLY A 540 -21.86 28.82 30.25
C GLY A 540 -20.50 29.41 30.68
N ALA A 541 -20.06 29.21 31.93
CA ALA A 541 -18.75 29.66 32.41
C ALA A 541 -17.68 28.58 32.20
N LEU A 542 -16.73 28.83 31.29
CA LEU A 542 -15.74 27.82 30.86
C LEU A 542 -14.36 28.09 31.47
N PHE A 543 -13.93 29.35 31.60
CA PHE A 543 -12.62 29.75 32.07
C PHE A 543 -12.67 30.74 33.24
N SER A 544 -11.66 30.67 34.09
CA SER A 544 -11.37 31.68 35.11
C SER A 544 -10.56 32.86 34.56
N ASN A 545 -10.49 33.93 35.35
CA ASN A 545 -9.61 35.07 35.09
C ASN A 545 -8.09 34.71 35.11
N GLN A 546 -7.74 33.48 35.49
CA GLN A 546 -6.36 32.97 35.43
C GLN A 546 -6.08 32.17 34.15
N GLN A 547 -6.99 32.20 33.16
CA GLN A 547 -6.87 31.45 31.90
C GLN A 547 -6.87 29.93 32.12
N ARG A 548 -7.55 29.46 33.16
CA ARG A 548 -7.72 28.04 33.52
C ARG A 548 -9.18 27.63 33.39
N VAL A 549 -9.42 26.39 32.98
CA VAL A 549 -10.76 25.83 32.82
C VAL A 549 -11.43 25.69 34.20
N THR A 550 -12.69 26.11 34.30
CA THR A 550 -13.51 26.08 35.52
C THR A 550 -14.91 25.47 35.35
N MET A 551 -15.18 24.82 34.22
CA MET A 551 -16.49 24.25 33.91
C MET A 551 -16.86 23.04 34.80
N THR A 552 -18.10 22.57 34.69
CA THR A 552 -18.57 21.36 35.38
C THR A 552 -18.03 20.08 34.73
N PRO A 553 -17.93 18.94 35.43
CA PRO A 553 -17.52 17.66 34.80
C PRO A 553 -18.39 17.27 33.60
N ARG A 554 -19.67 17.61 33.66
CA ARG A 554 -20.65 17.41 32.59
C ARG A 554 -20.31 18.20 31.32
N ASP A 555 -19.97 19.47 31.46
CA ASP A 555 -19.55 20.31 30.33
C ASP A 555 -18.16 19.90 29.83
N TYR A 556 -17.27 19.47 30.73
CA TYR A 556 -15.95 19.00 30.32
C TYR A 556 -16.01 17.68 29.55
N ALA A 557 -16.91 16.77 29.94
CA ALA A 557 -17.16 15.52 29.22
C ALA A 557 -17.66 15.75 27.78
N ARG A 558 -18.28 16.91 27.46
CA ARG A 558 -18.63 17.26 26.07
C ARG A 558 -17.38 17.42 25.20
N ILE A 559 -16.31 17.99 25.75
CA ILE A 559 -15.02 18.10 25.05
C ILE A 559 -14.38 16.73 24.88
N GLY A 560 -14.44 15.88 25.91
CA GLY A 560 -13.98 14.49 25.78
C GLY A 560 -14.74 13.71 24.72
N TRP A 561 -16.07 13.88 24.65
CA TRP A 561 -16.92 13.22 23.65
C TRP A 561 -16.68 13.78 22.25
N PHE A 562 -16.42 15.08 22.12
CA PHE A 562 -16.00 15.71 20.88
C PHE A 562 -14.68 15.14 20.33
N TRP A 563 -13.69 14.93 21.21
CA TRP A 563 -12.43 14.29 20.84
C TRP A 563 -12.61 12.80 20.51
N ALA A 564 -13.44 12.07 21.27
CA ALA A 564 -13.78 10.67 20.98
C ALA A 564 -14.43 10.50 19.60
N ASN A 565 -15.13 11.54 19.12
CA ASN A 565 -15.78 11.58 17.82
C ASN A 565 -14.99 12.39 16.78
N ARG A 566 -13.69 12.60 17.00
CA ARG A 566 -12.75 13.15 15.99
C ARG A 566 -13.24 14.45 15.35
N GLY A 567 -13.81 15.34 16.16
CA GLY A 567 -14.23 16.66 15.69
C GLY A 567 -15.64 16.72 15.09
N GLU A 568 -16.33 15.57 15.01
CA GLU A 568 -17.73 15.48 14.65
C GLU A 568 -18.62 15.71 15.89
N TRP A 569 -19.68 16.50 15.72
CA TRP A 569 -20.72 16.68 16.71
C TRP A 569 -22.09 16.71 16.05
N ASN A 570 -22.90 15.68 16.28
CA ASN A 570 -24.28 15.62 15.81
C ASN A 570 -24.43 15.87 14.30
N GLY A 571 -23.60 15.21 13.48
CA GLY A 571 -23.58 15.37 12.02
C GLY A 571 -22.94 16.66 11.51
N GLN A 572 -22.35 17.48 12.39
CA GLN A 572 -21.55 18.65 12.03
C GLN A 572 -20.07 18.37 12.29
N VAL A 573 -19.23 18.50 11.26
CA VAL A 573 -17.77 18.54 11.43
C VAL A 573 -17.38 19.94 11.90
N ILE A 574 -16.97 20.07 13.15
CA ILE A 574 -16.54 21.34 13.75
C ILE A 574 -15.04 21.53 13.53
N LEU A 575 -14.27 20.46 13.66
CA LEU A 575 -12.84 20.42 13.38
C LEU A 575 -12.56 19.18 12.50
N PRO A 576 -11.84 19.29 11.38
CA PRO A 576 -11.55 18.16 10.51
C PRO A 576 -10.87 16.97 11.21
N GLN A 577 -11.12 15.75 10.72
CA GLN A 577 -10.66 14.51 11.36
C GLN A 577 -9.13 14.37 11.37
N ASN A 578 -8.43 14.87 10.35
CA ASN A 578 -6.98 14.81 10.23
C ASN A 578 -6.24 15.40 11.44
N TYR A 579 -6.80 16.43 12.10
CA TYR A 579 -6.23 16.96 13.35
C TYR A 579 -6.21 15.92 14.48
N PHE A 580 -7.15 14.98 14.48
CA PHE A 580 -7.21 13.90 15.46
C PHE A 580 -6.36 12.71 15.02
N ASP A 581 -6.31 12.39 13.73
CA ASP A 581 -5.37 11.38 13.19
C ASP A 581 -3.91 11.71 13.53
N ASP A 582 -3.51 12.96 13.26
CA ASP A 582 -2.12 13.37 13.42
C ASP A 582 -1.73 13.61 14.88
N TYR A 583 -2.68 14.09 15.71
CA TYR A 583 -2.34 14.66 17.02
C TYR A 583 -3.07 14.00 18.21
N MET A 584 -3.99 13.06 18.00
CA MET A 584 -4.54 12.17 19.05
C MET A 584 -3.64 10.94 19.27
N GLN A 585 -2.34 11.18 19.30
CA GLN A 585 -1.30 10.18 19.49
C GLN A 585 -0.08 10.82 20.16
N THR A 586 0.91 10.02 20.53
CA THR A 586 2.12 10.53 21.18
C THR A 586 2.91 11.45 20.24
N GLY A 587 3.15 12.67 20.69
CA GLY A 587 3.97 13.66 19.99
C GLY A 587 5.43 13.69 20.46
N VAL A 588 5.79 12.85 21.45
CA VAL A 588 7.11 12.79 22.08
C VAL A 588 7.67 11.37 21.94
N PRO A 589 8.81 11.18 21.25
CA PRO A 589 9.48 9.88 21.17
C PRO A 589 9.85 9.33 22.55
N ASP A 590 9.80 8.02 22.73
CA ASP A 590 10.21 7.30 23.95
C ASP A 590 11.71 7.46 24.27
N THR A 591 12.53 7.60 23.22
CA THR A 591 13.98 7.81 23.27
C THR A 591 14.40 9.23 23.66
N LEU A 592 13.48 10.20 23.72
CA LEU A 592 13.83 11.60 23.95
C LEU A 592 14.32 11.82 25.40
N PRO A 593 15.52 12.38 25.61
CA PRO A 593 16.10 12.49 26.95
C PRO A 593 15.37 13.54 27.81
N GLN A 594 15.32 13.30 29.12
CA GLN A 594 14.81 14.28 30.09
C GLN A 594 15.79 15.46 30.23
N THR A 595 15.26 16.67 30.46
CA THR A 595 16.11 17.82 30.88
C THR A 595 16.92 17.48 32.14
N GLN A 596 18.17 17.94 32.17
CA GLN A 596 19.07 17.78 33.31
C GLN A 596 19.18 19.06 34.16
N GLY A 597 18.52 20.15 33.75
CA GLY A 597 18.56 21.44 34.43
C GLY A 597 17.39 21.68 35.37
N THR A 598 17.66 22.32 36.52
CA THR A 598 16.63 22.87 37.42
C THR A 598 16.62 24.40 37.46
N GLY A 599 17.56 25.05 36.75
CA GLY A 599 17.64 26.50 36.66
C GLY A 599 16.42 27.06 35.93
N THR A 600 15.76 28.05 36.51
CA THR A 600 14.62 28.76 35.91
C THR A 600 15.09 30.14 35.46
N SER A 601 14.96 30.44 34.17
CA SER A 601 15.22 31.79 33.60
C SER A 601 14.01 32.24 32.80
N ASP A 602 13.02 32.82 33.48
CA ASP A 602 11.84 33.42 32.85
C ASP A 602 12.17 34.84 32.36
N TYR A 603 12.99 34.94 31.32
CA TYR A 603 13.47 36.22 30.80
C TYR A 603 12.38 37.07 30.14
N LEU A 604 11.27 36.46 29.70
CA LEU A 604 10.08 37.19 29.24
C LEU A 604 9.21 37.72 30.39
N GLY A 605 9.44 37.25 31.63
CA GLY A 605 8.70 37.67 32.82
C GLY A 605 7.21 37.31 32.80
N ILE A 606 6.85 36.24 32.10
CA ILE A 606 5.43 35.83 31.90
C ILE A 606 4.89 34.96 33.04
N GLY A 607 5.76 34.47 33.91
CA GLY A 607 5.43 33.56 35.01
C GLY A 607 5.14 32.14 34.53
N SER A 608 4.69 31.29 35.46
CA SER A 608 4.28 29.92 35.15
C SER A 608 2.76 29.80 35.04
N TYR A 609 2.29 28.70 34.46
CA TYR A 609 0.89 28.30 34.47
C TYR A 609 0.40 27.80 35.85
N GLY A 610 1.18 28.07 36.92
CA GLY A 610 0.87 27.82 38.33
C GLY A 610 1.58 26.60 38.94
N GLY A 611 2.47 25.96 38.19
CA GLY A 611 3.44 24.96 38.65
C GLY A 611 4.90 25.41 38.44
N GLY A 612 5.81 24.44 38.39
CA GLY A 612 7.26 24.64 38.22
C GLY A 612 7.79 24.24 36.84
N ASN A 613 9.12 24.30 36.70
CA ASN A 613 9.87 23.77 35.56
C ASN A 613 10.26 22.30 35.83
N ASN A 614 9.95 21.39 34.91
CA ASN A 614 10.27 19.95 34.98
C ASN A 614 9.60 19.18 36.16
N GLN A 615 8.27 19.05 36.12
CA GLN A 615 7.47 18.49 37.23
C GLN A 615 7.34 16.95 37.26
N THR A 616 7.65 16.26 36.17
CA THR A 616 7.57 14.79 36.07
C THR A 616 8.51 14.30 34.97
N VAL A 617 8.82 13.00 34.97
CA VAL A 617 9.70 12.31 34.00
C VAL A 617 8.95 11.34 33.07
N GLN A 618 7.63 11.29 33.16
CA GLN A 618 6.81 10.22 32.55
C GLN A 618 6.36 10.51 31.10
N GLY A 619 6.79 11.62 30.49
CA GLY A 619 6.27 12.09 29.21
C GLY A 619 6.75 11.37 27.95
N PRO A 620 8.05 11.06 27.80
CA PRO A 620 8.56 10.38 26.61
C PRO A 620 7.78 9.10 26.29
N GLY A 621 7.34 8.96 25.04
CA GLY A 621 6.55 7.83 24.56
C GLY A 621 5.11 7.78 25.06
N LYS A 622 4.61 8.81 25.79
CA LYS A 622 3.27 8.79 26.42
C LYS A 622 2.52 10.12 26.35
N PHE A 623 3.17 11.18 25.88
CA PHE A 623 2.63 12.53 25.88
C PHE A 623 2.62 13.11 24.47
N GLY A 624 1.61 13.92 24.16
CA GLY A 624 1.51 14.64 22.90
C GLY A 624 0.44 15.72 22.98
N PHE A 625 0.69 16.90 22.44
CA PHE A 625 -0.29 17.99 22.31
C PHE A 625 -1.13 18.21 23.59
N MET A 626 -0.48 18.27 24.75
CA MET A 626 -1.09 18.47 26.07
C MET A 626 -1.96 17.31 26.61
N TRP A 627 -1.97 16.15 25.96
CA TRP A 627 -2.66 14.92 26.36
C TRP A 627 -1.69 13.81 26.79
N TRP A 628 -2.16 12.93 27.65
CA TRP A 628 -1.51 11.65 27.98
C TRP A 628 -2.18 10.53 27.21
N PHE A 629 -1.41 9.65 26.60
CA PHE A 629 -1.88 8.55 25.75
C PHE A 629 -1.48 7.19 26.31
N ASN A 630 -2.09 6.13 25.80
CA ASN A 630 -1.82 4.75 26.17
C ASN A 630 -1.26 3.89 25.02
N PRO A 631 -0.19 4.32 24.33
CA PRO A 631 0.35 3.53 23.23
C PRO A 631 0.80 2.17 23.74
N ALA A 632 0.35 1.10 23.07
CA ALA A 632 0.68 -0.29 23.43
C ALA A 632 0.56 -0.57 24.95
N GLY A 633 -0.51 -0.09 25.60
CA GLY A 633 -0.75 -0.32 27.03
C GLY A 633 0.34 0.21 27.97
N GLN A 634 1.26 1.06 27.52
CA GLN A 634 2.43 1.43 28.32
C GLN A 634 2.11 2.37 29.50
N THR A 635 1.00 3.10 29.44
CA THR A 635 0.63 4.10 30.45
C THR A 635 -0.37 3.52 31.45
N TRP A 636 -1.50 3.01 30.94
CA TRP A 636 -2.53 2.33 31.68
C TRP A 636 -2.71 0.96 31.05
N PRO A 637 -1.95 -0.05 31.51
CA PRO A 637 -1.96 -1.35 30.89
C PRO A 637 -3.38 -1.85 30.68
N ASP A 638 -4.22 -1.88 31.71
CA ASP A 638 -5.57 -2.50 31.66
C ASP A 638 -6.61 -1.74 30.82
N ALA A 639 -6.21 -0.65 30.14
CA ALA A 639 -7.06 0.14 29.26
C ALA A 639 -6.76 -0.14 27.78
N PRO A 640 -7.73 0.06 26.86
CA PRO A 640 -7.48 0.04 25.42
C PRO A 640 -6.38 1.02 24.99
N ASN A 641 -5.70 0.74 23.87
CA ASN A 641 -4.58 1.57 23.37
C ASN A 641 -4.98 2.99 22.98
N ASP A 642 -6.21 3.16 22.51
CA ASP A 642 -6.77 4.45 22.17
C ASP A 642 -7.25 5.24 23.41
N THR A 643 -6.96 4.75 24.61
CA THR A 643 -7.22 5.50 25.84
C THR A 643 -6.31 6.71 25.92
N PHE A 644 -6.90 7.88 26.13
CA PHE A 644 -6.17 9.11 26.42
C PHE A 644 -6.82 9.91 27.54
N GLN A 645 -6.03 10.76 28.19
CA GLN A 645 -6.41 11.41 29.45
C GLN A 645 -5.77 12.77 29.62
N VAL A 646 -6.47 13.65 30.35
CA VAL A 646 -5.92 14.87 30.94
C VAL A 646 -5.88 14.80 32.45
N ASN A 647 -4.77 15.25 33.02
CA ASN A 647 -4.49 15.15 34.45
C ASN A 647 -4.33 16.54 35.08
N GLY A 648 -5.16 16.81 36.09
CA GLY A 648 -5.04 17.91 37.01
C GLY A 648 -4.00 17.64 38.11
N MET A 649 -3.89 18.57 39.05
CA MET A 649 -2.89 18.49 40.12
C MET A 649 -3.13 17.23 40.96
N TRP A 650 -2.11 16.38 41.12
CA TRP A 650 -2.17 15.12 41.89
C TRP A 650 -3.25 14.13 41.41
N ASN A 651 -3.64 14.17 40.12
CA ASN A 651 -4.68 13.30 39.56
C ASN A 651 -6.04 13.42 40.28
N ARG A 652 -6.33 14.60 40.85
CA ARG A 652 -7.60 14.86 41.54
C ARG A 652 -8.72 15.27 40.59
N ASP A 653 -8.35 15.90 39.49
CA ASP A 653 -9.25 16.46 38.49
C ASP A 653 -8.84 15.88 37.13
N VAL A 654 -9.65 14.99 36.57
CA VAL A 654 -9.25 14.13 35.44
C VAL A 654 -10.39 13.97 34.46
N MET A 655 -10.06 13.88 33.18
CA MET A 655 -10.97 13.40 32.14
C MET A 655 -10.24 12.31 31.33
N THR A 656 -10.84 11.13 31.30
CA THR A 656 -10.38 9.95 30.57
C THR A 656 -11.34 9.67 29.42
N VAL A 657 -10.79 9.40 28.24
CA VAL A 657 -11.55 9.08 27.02
C VAL A 657 -11.07 7.74 26.50
N ILE A 658 -12.01 6.85 26.16
CA ILE A 658 -11.75 5.53 25.58
C ILE A 658 -12.68 5.37 24.36
N PRO A 659 -12.25 5.83 23.17
CA PRO A 659 -13.08 5.86 21.97
C PRO A 659 -13.64 4.50 21.56
N SER A 660 -12.82 3.45 21.60
CA SER A 660 -13.15 2.06 21.27
C SER A 660 -14.25 1.47 22.15
N LEU A 661 -14.37 1.97 23.38
CA LEU A 661 -15.45 1.61 24.30
C LEU A 661 -16.58 2.65 24.31
N GLY A 662 -16.48 3.74 23.55
CA GLY A 662 -17.44 4.83 23.59
C GLY A 662 -17.57 5.49 24.96
N ILE A 663 -16.48 5.55 25.74
CA ILE A 663 -16.50 6.03 27.14
C ILE A 663 -15.81 7.40 27.28
N VAL A 664 -16.45 8.29 28.04
CA VAL A 664 -15.80 9.48 28.61
C VAL A 664 -16.12 9.54 30.10
N ALA A 665 -15.09 9.56 30.95
CA ALA A 665 -15.25 9.73 32.39
C ALA A 665 -14.54 11.02 32.84
N ALA A 666 -15.25 11.92 33.51
CA ALA A 666 -14.70 13.18 33.98
C ALA A 666 -15.06 13.41 35.46
N TRP A 667 -14.07 13.80 36.28
CA TRP A 667 -14.31 14.09 37.70
C TRP A 667 -13.37 15.14 38.26
N ARG A 668 -13.77 15.71 39.39
CA ARG A 668 -13.04 16.75 40.12
C ARG A 668 -12.90 16.38 41.59
N GLY A 669 -11.83 16.83 42.23
CA GLY A 669 -11.66 16.74 43.69
C GLY A 669 -11.44 15.33 44.25
N GLY A 670 -10.94 14.40 43.44
CA GLY A 670 -10.57 13.05 43.84
C GLY A 670 -9.57 13.02 45.01
N SER A 671 -9.50 11.88 45.71
CA SER A 671 -8.56 11.64 46.82
C SER A 671 -7.54 10.55 46.51
N VAL A 672 -7.16 10.46 45.24
CA VAL A 672 -6.18 9.51 44.71
C VAL A 672 -4.82 9.75 45.39
N SER A 673 -4.46 8.92 46.38
CA SER A 673 -3.30 9.17 47.26
C SER A 673 -1.98 8.65 46.67
N GLY A 674 -0.99 9.53 46.47
CA GLY A 674 0.40 9.18 46.18
C GLY A 674 1.20 10.36 45.63
N SER A 675 2.40 10.65 46.16
CA SER A 675 3.18 11.86 45.83
C SER A 675 4.06 11.75 44.57
N ASP A 676 3.99 10.64 43.82
CA ASP A 676 4.77 10.40 42.59
C ASP A 676 4.11 9.42 41.60
N THR A 677 2.85 9.03 41.81
CA THR A 677 2.29 7.85 41.14
C THR A 677 1.41 8.21 39.97
N PHE A 678 2.05 8.43 38.81
CA PHE A 678 1.38 8.51 37.51
C PHE A 678 0.55 7.24 37.20
N ASN A 679 0.98 6.07 37.68
CA ASN A 679 0.46 4.79 37.20
C ASN A 679 -0.41 4.03 38.20
N VAL A 680 0.03 3.70 39.43
CA VAL A 680 -0.66 2.64 40.20
C VAL A 680 -2.11 2.95 40.61
N PRO A 681 -2.43 4.11 41.25
CA PRO A 681 -3.81 4.40 41.62
C PRO A 681 -4.72 4.71 40.41
N MET A 682 -4.16 5.30 39.35
CA MET A 682 -4.92 5.64 38.14
C MET A 682 -5.23 4.39 37.31
N ASN A 683 -4.29 3.46 37.19
CA ASN A 683 -4.54 2.14 36.60
C ASN A 683 -5.72 1.45 37.26
N THR A 684 -5.82 1.51 38.59
CA THR A 684 -6.94 0.91 39.33
C THR A 684 -8.28 1.58 38.99
N ILE A 685 -8.29 2.90 38.75
CA ILE A 685 -9.51 3.64 38.39
C ILE A 685 -9.93 3.29 36.96
N ILE A 686 -8.99 3.27 36.02
CA ILE A 686 -9.27 2.96 34.62
C ILE A 686 -9.64 1.49 34.44
N ASP A 687 -8.96 0.58 35.13
CA ASP A 687 -9.33 -0.85 35.18
C ASP A 687 -10.78 -1.02 35.66
N LYS A 688 -11.19 -0.30 36.71
CA LYS A 688 -12.59 -0.32 37.17
C LYS A 688 -13.57 0.26 36.15
N LEU A 689 -13.18 1.28 35.41
CA LEU A 689 -14.01 1.87 34.36
C LEU A 689 -14.19 0.90 33.19
N VAL A 690 -13.11 0.21 32.77
CA VAL A 690 -13.13 -0.81 31.72
C VAL A 690 -13.86 -2.07 32.18
N ASP A 691 -13.60 -2.55 33.39
CA ASP A 691 -14.27 -3.72 33.97
C ASP A 691 -15.78 -3.51 34.16
N ALA A 692 -16.23 -2.26 34.27
CA ALA A 692 -17.65 -1.94 34.30
C ALA A 692 -18.36 -2.17 32.96
N THR A 693 -17.66 -2.42 31.85
CA THR A 693 -18.28 -2.75 30.55
C THR A 693 -18.68 -4.23 30.45
N THR A 694 -19.80 -4.51 29.80
CA THR A 694 -20.35 -5.87 29.58
C THR A 694 -20.28 -6.34 28.13
N VAL A 695 -19.73 -5.53 27.23
CA VAL A 695 -19.42 -5.88 25.83
C VAL A 695 -18.06 -6.57 25.74
N ASP A 696 -17.85 -7.36 24.68
CA ASP A 696 -16.53 -7.95 24.40
C ASP A 696 -15.49 -6.84 24.33
N LYS A 697 -14.43 -6.96 25.14
CA LYS A 697 -13.39 -5.95 25.25
C LYS A 697 -12.58 -5.94 23.94
N PRO A 698 -12.52 -4.82 23.19
CA PRO A 698 -11.61 -4.71 22.05
C PRO A 698 -10.18 -4.99 22.53
N SER A 699 -9.34 -5.60 21.68
CA SER A 699 -8.02 -6.05 22.12
C SER A 699 -7.19 -4.87 22.66
N ARG A 700 -6.45 -5.17 23.72
CA ARG A 700 -5.69 -4.24 24.55
C ARG A 700 -4.49 -3.64 23.80
N TRP A 701 -4.18 -4.12 22.60
CA TRP A 701 -2.90 -3.86 21.91
C TRP A 701 -3.06 -3.32 20.48
N GLY A 702 -4.29 -3.04 20.04
CA GLY A 702 -4.56 -2.63 18.66
C GLY A 702 -4.46 -3.83 17.70
N VAL A 703 -4.60 -3.58 16.40
CA VAL A 703 -4.28 -4.63 15.41
C VAL A 703 -2.80 -5.00 15.51
N PRO A 704 -2.41 -6.28 15.35
CA PRO A 704 -0.99 -6.67 15.37
C PRO A 704 -0.14 -5.89 14.35
N SER A 705 1.13 -5.67 14.65
CA SER A 705 2.08 -5.10 13.68
C SER A 705 2.27 -6.04 12.49
N VAL A 706 2.66 -5.48 11.35
CA VAL A 706 2.99 -6.27 10.15
C VAL A 706 4.16 -7.21 10.44
N PRO A 707 4.08 -8.51 10.11
CA PRO A 707 5.21 -9.43 10.19
C PRO A 707 6.37 -8.96 9.30
N LEU A 708 7.58 -8.85 9.87
CA LEU A 708 8.77 -8.35 9.18
C LEU A 708 9.80 -9.45 8.90
N ASN A 709 10.71 -9.17 7.96
CA ASN A 709 11.84 -10.04 7.61
C ASN A 709 11.43 -11.49 7.26
N ALA A 710 10.25 -11.62 6.64
CA ALA A 710 9.76 -12.88 6.11
C ALA A 710 10.71 -13.37 5.00
N ARG A 711 11.07 -14.64 5.07
CA ARG A 711 11.98 -15.32 4.13
C ARG A 711 11.46 -16.72 3.86
N ALA A 712 11.72 -17.19 2.64
CA ALA A 712 11.45 -18.56 2.25
C ALA A 712 12.77 -19.32 2.07
N SER A 713 12.76 -20.61 2.38
CA SER A 713 13.81 -21.54 1.99
C SER A 713 13.18 -22.69 1.22
N ASN A 714 13.80 -23.00 0.08
CA ASN A 714 13.30 -23.96 -0.89
C ASN A 714 13.62 -25.39 -0.43
N SER A 715 12.70 -26.32 -0.69
CA SER A 715 12.89 -27.75 -0.42
C SER A 715 11.97 -28.58 -1.33
N ASP A 716 12.16 -29.90 -1.33
CA ASP A 716 11.43 -30.80 -2.24
C ASP A 716 9.94 -30.80 -1.93
N SER A 717 9.15 -30.34 -2.90
CA SER A 717 7.69 -30.25 -2.87
C SER A 717 7.15 -29.44 -1.69
N GLN A 718 7.99 -28.57 -1.11
CA GLN A 718 7.64 -27.77 0.06
C GLN A 718 8.43 -26.45 0.13
N ILE A 719 7.84 -25.43 0.75
CA ILE A 719 8.49 -24.16 1.06
C ILE A 719 8.45 -23.94 2.57
N ASN A 720 9.62 -23.70 3.15
CA ASN A 720 9.78 -23.36 4.57
C ASN A 720 9.83 -21.83 4.71
N LEU A 721 8.79 -21.24 5.27
CA LEU A 721 8.71 -19.81 5.58
C LEU A 721 9.12 -19.56 7.03
N GLU A 722 9.89 -18.51 7.24
CA GLU A 722 10.25 -17.99 8.57
C GLU A 722 10.13 -16.46 8.56
N TRP A 723 9.74 -15.87 9.69
CA TRP A 723 9.68 -14.43 9.90
C TRP A 723 10.08 -14.07 11.34
N GLU A 724 10.21 -12.78 11.64
CA GLU A 724 10.48 -12.33 13.01
C GLU A 724 9.22 -12.39 13.89
N ASP A 725 9.42 -12.79 15.15
CA ASP A 725 8.35 -12.78 16.14
C ASP A 725 7.77 -11.37 16.30
N ASN A 726 6.44 -11.30 16.24
CA ASN A 726 5.70 -10.09 16.55
C ASN A 726 5.82 -9.84 18.06
N PRO A 727 6.21 -8.62 18.48
CA PRO A 727 6.50 -8.34 19.89
C PRO A 727 5.24 -8.26 20.77
N GLU A 728 4.04 -8.30 20.17
CA GLU A 728 2.76 -8.17 20.86
C GLU A 728 2.47 -9.34 21.80
N ALA A 729 2.11 -9.00 23.05
CA ALA A 729 1.87 -10.00 24.10
C ALA A 729 0.56 -10.78 23.92
N ASP A 730 -0.34 -10.32 23.05
CA ASP A 730 -1.66 -10.90 22.77
C ASP A 730 -1.78 -11.47 21.36
N LEU A 731 -0.65 -11.68 20.68
CA LEU A 731 -0.59 -12.40 19.42
C LEU A 731 -1.21 -13.80 19.60
N ALA A 732 -2.25 -14.11 18.81
CA ALA A 732 -2.81 -15.45 18.73
C ALA A 732 -2.02 -16.34 17.77
N GLY A 733 -1.47 -15.75 16.72
CA GLY A 733 -0.65 -16.44 15.74
C GLY A 733 -0.61 -15.70 14.40
N TYR A 734 -0.36 -16.45 13.34
CA TYR A 734 -0.19 -15.95 11.99
C TYR A 734 -1.03 -16.72 10.98
N PHE A 735 -1.38 -16.06 9.89
CA PHE A 735 -1.88 -16.68 8.69
C PHE A 735 -0.89 -16.46 7.56
N VAL A 736 -0.55 -17.53 6.87
CA VAL A 736 0.23 -17.52 5.65
C VAL A 736 -0.73 -17.70 4.47
N TYR A 737 -0.60 -16.80 3.51
CA TYR A 737 -1.34 -16.85 2.27
C TYR A 737 -0.39 -17.08 1.11
N ARG A 738 -0.85 -17.80 0.09
CA ARG A 738 -0.11 -18.15 -1.12
C ARG A 738 -0.86 -17.71 -2.38
N SER A 739 -0.12 -17.28 -3.38
CA SER A 739 -0.59 -17.11 -4.76
C SER A 739 0.35 -17.82 -5.74
N GLU A 740 -0.16 -18.23 -6.90
CA GLU A 740 0.63 -18.74 -8.03
C GLU A 740 0.92 -17.64 -9.07
N THR A 741 0.32 -16.46 -8.91
CA THR A 741 0.51 -15.32 -9.80
C THR A 741 0.82 -14.08 -8.95
N ARG A 742 1.82 -13.30 -9.39
CA ARG A 742 2.26 -12.10 -8.67
C ARG A 742 1.10 -11.12 -8.53
N GLY A 743 0.88 -10.58 -7.34
CA GLY A 743 -0.15 -9.54 -7.12
C GLY A 743 -1.60 -9.97 -7.36
N SER A 744 -1.91 -11.28 -7.49
CA SER A 744 -3.28 -11.78 -7.62
C SER A 744 -3.92 -12.15 -6.26
N LEU A 745 -5.14 -12.71 -6.26
CA LEU A 745 -5.85 -13.14 -5.06
C LEU A 745 -5.10 -14.26 -4.31
N PHE A 746 -4.55 -13.92 -3.14
CA PHE A 746 -3.88 -14.88 -2.27
C PHE A 746 -4.88 -15.78 -1.51
N SER A 747 -4.58 -17.07 -1.44
CA SER A 747 -5.37 -18.07 -0.71
C SER A 747 -4.68 -18.43 0.61
N ASN A 748 -5.44 -18.54 1.70
CA ASN A 748 -4.91 -18.96 3.01
C ASN A 748 -4.49 -20.44 2.96
N VAL A 749 -3.22 -20.73 3.24
CA VAL A 749 -2.65 -22.09 3.18
C VAL A 749 -2.39 -22.69 4.56
N SER A 750 -2.16 -21.88 5.59
CA SER A 750 -1.74 -22.38 6.91
C SER A 750 -2.88 -22.57 7.91
N GLY A 751 -3.97 -21.82 7.81
CA GLY A 751 -4.79 -21.52 8.98
C GLY A 751 -3.99 -20.74 10.04
N LEU A 752 -4.50 -20.62 11.27
CA LEU A 752 -3.80 -19.88 12.32
C LEU A 752 -2.65 -20.74 12.89
N VAL A 753 -1.41 -20.26 12.77
CA VAL A 753 -0.20 -20.92 13.29
C VAL A 753 0.44 -20.09 14.39
N SER A 754 0.89 -20.74 15.48
CA SER A 754 1.42 -20.03 16.66
C SER A 754 2.92 -19.75 16.60
N GLU A 755 3.65 -20.41 15.70
CA GLU A 755 5.09 -20.25 15.53
C GLU A 755 5.35 -19.26 14.39
N SER A 756 6.46 -18.51 14.45
CA SER A 756 6.90 -17.60 13.37
C SER A 756 7.58 -18.34 12.22
N SER A 757 7.02 -19.50 11.88
CA SER A 757 7.43 -20.35 10.78
C SER A 757 6.27 -21.19 10.28
N TYR A 758 6.30 -21.55 9.01
CA TYR A 758 5.31 -22.42 8.39
C TYR A 758 5.93 -23.23 7.26
N ILE A 759 5.56 -24.50 7.16
CA ILE A 759 5.96 -25.39 6.06
C ILE A 759 4.75 -25.60 5.16
N ASP A 760 4.79 -25.00 3.97
CA ASP A 760 3.79 -25.24 2.93
C ASP A 760 4.19 -26.49 2.13
N ASN A 761 3.31 -27.49 2.06
CA ASN A 761 3.61 -28.82 1.53
C ASN A 761 2.78 -29.13 0.27
N GLY A 762 3.23 -30.12 -0.52
CA GLY A 762 2.51 -30.59 -1.69
C GLY A 762 2.56 -29.61 -2.86
N LEU A 763 3.63 -28.82 -2.89
CA LEU A 763 3.92 -27.86 -3.95
C LEU A 763 4.57 -28.58 -5.12
N GLN A 764 4.39 -28.03 -6.32
CA GLN A 764 5.07 -28.51 -7.51
C GLN A 764 6.46 -27.89 -7.56
N ASN A 765 7.50 -28.73 -7.63
CA ASN A 765 8.86 -28.23 -7.82
C ASN A 765 8.98 -27.46 -9.14
N GLY A 766 9.86 -26.45 -9.18
CA GLY A 766 10.04 -25.55 -10.34
C GLY A 766 8.93 -24.51 -10.50
N LYS A 767 7.78 -24.66 -9.82
CA LYS A 767 6.69 -23.69 -9.87
C LYS A 767 6.91 -22.54 -8.89
N GLN A 768 6.86 -21.30 -9.37
CA GLN A 768 6.97 -20.12 -8.53
C GLN A 768 5.69 -19.85 -7.73
N TYR A 769 5.86 -19.55 -6.45
CA TYR A 769 4.79 -19.18 -5.52
C TYR A 769 5.14 -17.86 -4.82
N TYR A 770 4.08 -17.11 -4.49
CA TYR A 770 4.16 -15.84 -3.79
C TYR A 770 3.48 -15.99 -2.44
N TYR A 771 4.11 -15.50 -1.38
CA TYR A 771 3.63 -15.62 -0.02
C TYR A 771 3.51 -14.26 0.67
N VAL A 772 2.47 -14.12 1.49
CA VAL A 772 2.33 -13.01 2.43
C VAL A 772 1.86 -13.54 3.79
N ILE A 773 2.30 -12.90 4.86
CA ILE A 773 1.94 -13.28 6.23
C ILE A 773 1.14 -12.16 6.89
N LYS A 774 0.07 -12.53 7.62
CA LYS A 774 -0.65 -11.63 8.54
C LYS A 774 -0.53 -12.16 9.96
N ALA A 775 -0.32 -11.27 10.92
CA ALA A 775 -0.50 -11.59 12.33
C ALA A 775 -1.98 -11.45 12.72
N GLU A 776 -2.44 -12.30 13.63
CA GLU A 776 -3.75 -12.22 14.28
C GLU A 776 -3.58 -12.17 15.80
N ASP A 777 -4.36 -11.33 16.48
CA ASP A 777 -4.43 -11.30 17.94
C ASP A 777 -5.50 -12.26 18.51
N VAL A 778 -5.52 -12.44 19.84
CA VAL A 778 -6.54 -13.28 20.52
C VAL A 778 -7.97 -12.75 20.40
N ALA A 779 -8.18 -11.55 19.85
CA ALA A 779 -9.48 -10.95 19.59
C ALA A 779 -9.94 -11.14 18.12
N GLY A 780 -9.13 -11.79 17.27
CA GLY A 780 -9.45 -12.04 15.87
C GLY A 780 -9.18 -10.86 14.93
N GLN A 781 -8.35 -9.89 15.35
CA GLN A 781 -7.97 -8.74 14.53
C GLN A 781 -6.67 -9.04 13.78
N HIS A 782 -6.56 -8.56 12.53
CA HIS A 782 -5.42 -8.86 11.65
C HIS A 782 -4.54 -7.64 11.38
N SER A 783 -3.23 -7.87 11.26
CA SER A 783 -2.28 -6.90 10.71
C SER A 783 -2.52 -6.65 9.20
N PRO A 784 -1.96 -5.57 8.63
CA PRO A 784 -1.64 -5.54 7.21
C PRO A 784 -0.72 -6.71 6.82
N VAL A 785 -0.67 -7.06 5.53
CA VAL A 785 0.20 -8.15 5.02
C VAL A 785 1.68 -7.77 5.07
N SER A 786 2.55 -8.76 5.29
CA SER A 786 4.00 -8.60 5.09
C SER A 786 4.31 -8.21 3.64
N PRO A 787 5.53 -7.69 3.36
CA PRO A 787 6.08 -7.73 2.01
C PRO A 787 5.98 -9.13 1.41
N GLU A 788 5.76 -9.19 0.10
CA GLU A 788 5.66 -10.45 -0.65
C GLU A 788 6.99 -11.21 -0.62
N VAL A 789 6.92 -12.49 -0.28
CA VAL A 789 8.05 -13.43 -0.33
C VAL A 789 7.86 -14.33 -1.53
N ILE A 790 8.84 -14.36 -2.42
CA ILE A 790 8.85 -15.21 -3.61
C ILE A 790 9.62 -16.49 -3.29
N ALA A 791 9.06 -17.64 -3.67
CA ALA A 791 9.70 -18.94 -3.44
C ALA A 791 9.40 -19.93 -4.57
N VAL A 792 10.38 -20.76 -4.90
CA VAL A 792 10.26 -21.84 -5.90
C VAL A 792 10.68 -23.13 -5.20
N PRO A 793 9.78 -24.10 -4.94
CA PRO A 793 10.15 -25.37 -4.35
C PRO A 793 11.10 -26.08 -5.30
N GLN A 794 12.19 -26.61 -4.78
CA GLN A 794 13.25 -27.22 -5.58
C GLN A 794 13.73 -28.49 -4.90
N VAL A 795 14.14 -29.48 -5.69
CA VAL A 795 14.70 -30.74 -5.18
C VAL A 795 16.12 -30.46 -4.66
N GLY A 796 16.28 -30.02 -3.40
CA GLY A 796 17.62 -29.95 -2.80
C GLY A 796 17.78 -29.11 -1.53
N THR A 797 18.76 -29.48 -0.71
CA THR A 797 19.30 -28.67 0.39
C THR A 797 20.08 -27.47 -0.17
N LEU A 798 19.83 -26.24 0.30
CA LEU A 798 20.53 -25.02 -0.15
C LEU A 798 22.01 -24.95 0.33
N PRO A 799 22.93 -24.36 -0.45
CA PRO A 799 24.32 -24.17 -0.04
C PRO A 799 24.49 -23.04 0.99
N THR A 800 25.48 -23.19 1.86
CA THR A 800 25.95 -22.16 2.80
C THR A 800 26.69 -21.02 2.09
N ALA A 801 27.31 -21.30 0.94
CA ALA A 801 27.90 -20.29 0.06
C ALA A 801 27.94 -20.81 -1.38
N HIS A 802 27.73 -19.92 -2.35
CA HIS A 802 27.67 -20.28 -3.78
C HIS A 802 28.27 -19.19 -4.67
N TRP A 803 29.41 -19.49 -5.27
CA TRP A 803 30.09 -18.63 -6.25
C TRP A 803 29.85 -19.15 -7.66
N ARG A 804 28.91 -18.50 -8.37
CA ARG A 804 28.54 -18.84 -9.75
C ARG A 804 29.63 -18.53 -10.77
N LEU A 805 30.50 -17.56 -10.48
CA LEU A 805 31.52 -17.06 -11.39
C LEU A 805 30.96 -16.49 -12.72
N ASN A 806 29.79 -15.83 -12.65
CA ASN A 806 29.08 -15.24 -13.79
C ASN A 806 29.12 -13.71 -13.85
N GLU A 807 30.14 -13.10 -13.26
CA GLU A 807 30.29 -11.65 -13.26
C GLU A 807 30.81 -11.09 -14.60
N ASP A 808 31.18 -11.94 -15.56
CA ASP A 808 31.68 -11.59 -16.90
C ASP A 808 32.89 -10.63 -16.92
N GLY A 809 33.55 -10.45 -15.77
CA GLY A 809 34.64 -9.50 -15.62
C GLY A 809 34.85 -8.95 -14.21
N GLY A 810 35.96 -8.22 -14.05
CA GLY A 810 36.26 -7.50 -12.80
C GLY A 810 37.12 -8.28 -11.80
N LEU A 811 37.21 -7.73 -10.58
CA LEU A 811 38.05 -8.27 -9.50
C LEU A 811 37.23 -8.89 -8.36
N ASN A 812 35.90 -8.80 -8.41
CA ASN A 812 35.04 -9.30 -7.34
C ASN A 812 34.38 -10.61 -7.81
N VAL A 813 34.21 -11.53 -6.88
CA VAL A 813 33.41 -12.76 -7.04
C VAL A 813 32.33 -12.70 -5.98
N MET A 814 31.06 -12.71 -6.37
CA MET A 814 29.95 -12.55 -5.45
C MET A 814 29.47 -13.90 -4.93
N ASP A 815 29.21 -14.00 -3.63
CA ASP A 815 28.46 -15.11 -3.06
C ASP A 815 26.96 -14.88 -3.30
N SER A 816 26.35 -15.72 -4.13
CA SER A 816 24.96 -15.56 -4.58
C SER A 816 23.91 -15.87 -3.49
N ILE A 817 24.35 -16.39 -2.32
CA ILE A 817 23.46 -16.77 -1.22
C ILE A 817 23.77 -15.98 0.05
N GLY A 818 25.04 -15.65 0.29
CA GLY A 818 25.48 -15.08 1.57
C GLY A 818 26.49 -13.95 1.42
N PRO A 819 27.06 -13.47 2.54
CA PRO A 819 27.98 -12.32 2.55
C PRO A 819 29.44 -12.70 2.19
N SER A 820 29.69 -13.92 1.71
CA SER A 820 31.04 -14.47 1.60
C SER A 820 31.72 -14.17 0.26
N ASP A 821 31.77 -12.90 -0.12
CA ASP A 821 32.37 -12.45 -1.38
C ASP A 821 33.88 -12.72 -1.45
N GLY A 822 34.42 -12.75 -2.67
CA GLY A 822 35.82 -12.99 -2.99
C GLY A 822 36.46 -11.91 -3.84
N ILE A 823 37.80 -11.89 -3.83
CA ILE A 823 38.61 -11.04 -4.70
C ILE A 823 39.49 -11.90 -5.60
N VAL A 824 39.37 -11.69 -6.92
CA VAL A 824 40.21 -12.31 -7.96
C VAL A 824 41.61 -11.72 -7.92
N VAL A 825 42.62 -12.60 -7.96
CA VAL A 825 44.03 -12.25 -8.04
C VAL A 825 44.67 -13.04 -9.16
N GLY A 826 45.03 -12.36 -10.26
CA GLY A 826 45.80 -12.93 -11.37
C GLY A 826 44.97 -13.63 -12.47
N SER A 827 43.90 -14.33 -12.08
CA SER A 827 43.01 -15.06 -13.01
C SER A 827 42.27 -14.15 -13.99
N THR A 828 41.89 -14.72 -15.14
CA THR A 828 41.09 -14.05 -16.18
C THR A 828 39.75 -14.74 -16.40
N TRP A 829 38.73 -13.97 -16.78
CA TRP A 829 37.40 -14.47 -17.10
C TRP A 829 37.37 -15.06 -18.52
N VAL A 830 36.79 -16.25 -18.66
CA VAL A 830 36.56 -16.97 -19.93
C VAL A 830 35.14 -17.54 -19.94
N ALA A 831 34.69 -18.12 -21.05
CA ALA A 831 33.40 -18.82 -21.08
C ALA A 831 33.43 -20.06 -20.15
N GLY A 832 32.39 -20.21 -19.33
CA GLY A 832 32.24 -21.27 -18.33
C GLY A 832 31.42 -22.45 -18.81
N VAL A 833 31.03 -23.30 -17.85
CA VAL A 833 29.99 -24.33 -17.99
C VAL A 833 28.63 -23.69 -18.18
N SER A 834 28.37 -22.60 -17.44
CA SER A 834 27.22 -21.72 -17.64
C SER A 834 27.67 -20.28 -17.38
N GLY A 835 27.47 -19.38 -18.34
CA GLY A 835 28.00 -18.01 -18.26
C GLY A 835 29.53 -17.94 -18.38
N SER A 836 30.20 -17.47 -17.34
CA SER A 836 31.65 -17.27 -17.31
C SER A 836 32.35 -18.18 -16.28
N ALA A 837 33.66 -18.34 -16.43
CA ALA A 837 34.53 -19.08 -15.51
C ALA A 837 35.85 -18.35 -15.32
N LEU A 838 36.60 -18.73 -14.28
CA LEU A 838 37.94 -18.19 -14.04
C LEU A 838 39.02 -19.16 -14.54
N ASP A 839 39.94 -18.65 -15.36
CA ASP A 839 41.14 -19.36 -15.82
C ASP A 839 42.31 -19.13 -14.86
N PHE A 840 42.89 -20.24 -14.37
CA PHE A 840 44.02 -20.25 -13.46
C PHE A 840 45.25 -20.82 -14.17
N ASP A 841 46.36 -20.10 -14.14
CA ASP A 841 47.57 -20.42 -14.91
C ASP A 841 48.55 -21.40 -14.22
N GLY A 842 48.24 -21.86 -13.00
CA GLY A 842 49.14 -22.68 -12.18
C GLY A 842 50.23 -21.89 -11.44
N ALA A 843 50.19 -20.56 -11.42
CA ALA A 843 51.25 -19.69 -10.92
C ALA A 843 50.76 -18.36 -10.31
N GLY A 844 50.14 -18.42 -9.13
CA GLY A 844 49.81 -17.22 -8.35
C GLY A 844 48.34 -16.81 -8.43
N ASP A 845 47.65 -17.33 -9.44
CA ASP A 845 46.22 -17.14 -9.67
C ASP A 845 45.39 -17.76 -8.54
N HIS A 846 44.48 -16.96 -7.97
CA HIS A 846 43.55 -17.41 -6.93
C HIS A 846 42.39 -16.43 -6.70
N VAL A 847 41.35 -16.91 -6.01
CA VAL A 847 40.33 -16.06 -5.39
C VAL A 847 40.49 -16.11 -3.87
N ALA A 848 40.56 -14.95 -3.22
CA ALA A 848 40.59 -14.85 -1.77
C ALA A 848 39.22 -14.46 -1.22
N ILE A 849 38.53 -15.41 -0.59
CA ILE A 849 37.20 -15.22 -0.02
C ILE A 849 37.30 -14.50 1.33
N HIS A 850 36.43 -13.53 1.59
CA HIS A 850 36.32 -12.86 2.88
C HIS A 850 35.98 -13.87 3.98
N ASN A 851 36.62 -13.74 5.15
CA ASN A 851 36.33 -14.67 6.25
C ASN A 851 35.03 -14.23 6.95
N THR A 852 33.99 -15.04 6.79
CA THR A 852 32.65 -14.84 7.36
C THR A 852 32.32 -15.95 8.37
N PRO A 853 31.47 -15.70 9.39
CA PRO A 853 31.06 -16.71 10.36
C PRO A 853 30.40 -17.95 9.74
N GLU A 854 29.70 -17.80 8.63
CA GLU A 854 28.99 -18.84 7.88
C GLU A 854 29.96 -19.88 7.31
N LEU A 855 31.17 -19.45 6.92
CA LEU A 855 32.24 -20.33 6.44
C LEU A 855 33.10 -20.94 7.57
N ASP A 856 32.74 -20.71 8.85
CA ASP A 856 33.38 -21.36 9.99
C ASP A 856 32.63 -22.66 10.36
N ILE A 857 32.65 -23.63 9.45
CA ILE A 857 31.97 -24.93 9.58
C ILE A 857 32.44 -25.64 10.88
N LYS A 858 31.52 -25.79 11.85
CA LYS A 858 31.79 -26.27 13.22
C LYS A 858 31.21 -27.66 13.52
N GLY A 859 30.70 -28.36 12.50
CA GLY A 859 29.97 -29.61 12.63
C GLY A 859 30.76 -30.87 12.26
N THR A 860 30.00 -31.97 12.14
CA THR A 860 30.47 -33.25 11.61
C THR A 860 30.05 -33.47 10.16
N GLN A 861 29.45 -32.48 9.48
CA GLN A 861 28.98 -32.60 8.11
C GLN A 861 29.58 -31.51 7.23
N LEU A 862 29.73 -31.81 5.94
CA LEU A 862 30.24 -30.89 4.91
C LEU A 862 29.97 -31.47 3.52
N THR A 863 29.49 -30.63 2.61
CA THR A 863 29.54 -30.93 1.17
C THR A 863 30.28 -29.82 0.42
N LEU A 864 31.17 -30.20 -0.50
CA LEU A 864 31.84 -29.29 -1.43
C LEU A 864 31.46 -29.67 -2.86
N SER A 865 31.03 -28.72 -3.68
CA SER A 865 30.77 -28.92 -5.11
C SER A 865 31.54 -27.90 -5.94
N ALA A 866 32.05 -28.31 -7.10
CA ALA A 866 32.64 -27.41 -8.07
C ALA A 866 32.67 -28.05 -9.47
N TRP A 867 32.55 -27.21 -10.49
CA TRP A 867 32.98 -27.55 -11.84
C TRP A 867 34.44 -27.19 -12.02
N LEU A 868 35.20 -28.09 -12.65
CA LEU A 868 36.61 -27.86 -12.96
C LEU A 868 36.99 -28.38 -14.34
N TYR A 869 37.92 -27.68 -14.99
CA TYR A 869 38.51 -28.04 -16.27
C TYR A 869 40.04 -28.09 -16.14
N PRO A 870 40.64 -29.24 -15.75
CA PRO A 870 42.07 -29.31 -15.47
C PRO A 870 42.93 -29.27 -16.73
N HIS A 871 43.89 -28.37 -16.78
CA HIS A 871 44.93 -28.35 -17.82
C HIS A 871 46.11 -29.28 -17.48
N ASP A 872 46.24 -29.68 -16.22
CA ASP A 872 47.23 -30.66 -15.76
C ASP A 872 46.71 -31.61 -14.68
N GLY A 873 47.56 -32.57 -14.29
CA GLY A 873 47.24 -33.59 -13.30
C GLY A 873 47.31 -33.15 -11.83
N GLY A 874 47.63 -31.89 -11.56
CA GLY A 874 48.00 -31.36 -10.25
C GLY A 874 49.45 -31.66 -9.86
N THR A 875 50.05 -30.75 -9.08
CA THR A 875 51.46 -30.86 -8.64
C THR A 875 51.69 -32.02 -7.65
N SER A 876 52.96 -32.39 -7.42
CA SER A 876 53.31 -33.37 -6.36
C SER A 876 52.95 -32.90 -4.94
N GLY A 877 52.69 -31.60 -4.75
CA GLY A 877 52.13 -31.04 -3.52
C GLY A 877 50.59 -31.05 -3.48
N GLY A 878 49.94 -31.32 -4.62
CA GLY A 878 48.50 -31.22 -4.83
C GLY A 878 48.07 -29.78 -5.08
N SER A 879 47.33 -29.56 -6.17
CA SER A 879 46.87 -28.25 -6.62
C SER A 879 45.46 -27.97 -6.12
N ARG A 880 45.26 -26.91 -5.33
CA ARG A 880 44.00 -26.66 -4.59
C ARG A 880 42.93 -26.06 -5.50
N ILE A 881 41.75 -26.67 -5.48
CA ILE A 881 40.53 -26.12 -6.07
C ILE A 881 39.87 -25.20 -5.05
N ILE A 882 39.55 -25.74 -3.88
CA ILE A 882 39.04 -25.00 -2.72
C ILE A 882 39.81 -25.40 -1.47
N SER A 883 40.14 -24.45 -0.60
CA SER A 883 40.88 -24.73 0.64
C SER A 883 40.60 -23.74 1.75
N LYS A 884 40.42 -24.25 2.98
CA LYS A 884 40.49 -23.47 4.22
C LYS A 884 41.52 -24.11 5.17
N ARG A 885 42.44 -23.31 5.73
CA ARG A 885 43.50 -23.78 6.65
C ARG A 885 43.10 -23.61 8.10
N THR A 886 43.56 -24.44 9.03
CA THR A 886 43.30 -24.25 10.47
C THR A 886 43.97 -22.98 11.04
N ASN A 887 45.21 -22.71 10.65
CA ASN A 887 45.95 -21.50 10.98
C ASN A 887 47.08 -21.24 9.95
N ALA A 888 47.81 -20.11 10.08
CA ALA A 888 48.99 -19.82 9.24
C ALA A 888 50.03 -20.94 9.39
N GLY A 889 50.26 -21.70 8.32
CA GLY A 889 51.17 -22.85 8.32
C GLY A 889 50.56 -24.18 8.80
N GLY A 890 49.27 -24.20 9.15
CA GLY A 890 48.53 -25.39 9.63
C GLY A 890 48.08 -26.37 8.55
N SER A 891 47.43 -27.47 8.93
CA SER A 891 46.78 -28.35 7.95
C SER A 891 45.54 -27.68 7.34
N ASP A 892 44.99 -28.28 6.28
CA ASP A 892 43.69 -27.88 5.75
C ASP A 892 42.61 -28.42 6.69
N THR A 893 41.69 -27.55 7.12
CA THR A 893 40.48 -28.00 7.81
C THR A 893 39.59 -28.75 6.83
N PHE A 894 39.39 -28.20 5.63
CA PHE A 894 38.87 -28.91 4.47
C PHE A 894 39.56 -28.45 3.18
N ALA A 895 39.64 -29.34 2.18
CA ALA A 895 40.08 -28.98 0.83
C ALA A 895 39.62 -29.99 -0.24
N MET A 896 39.30 -29.46 -1.42
CA MET A 896 39.20 -30.17 -2.70
C MET A 896 40.45 -29.86 -3.51
N TYR A 897 41.10 -30.89 -4.08
CA TYR A 897 42.32 -30.68 -4.85
C TYR A 897 42.65 -31.81 -5.82
N THR A 898 43.49 -31.51 -6.81
CA THR A 898 43.98 -32.47 -7.81
C THR A 898 45.41 -32.90 -7.52
N GLN A 899 45.73 -34.17 -7.77
CA GLN A 899 47.10 -34.71 -7.73
C GLN A 899 47.21 -36.02 -8.51
N ASN A 900 48.18 -36.12 -9.42
CA ASN A 900 48.42 -37.29 -10.27
C ASN A 900 47.16 -37.75 -11.05
N ASN A 901 46.41 -36.81 -11.63
CA ASN A 901 45.15 -37.04 -12.35
C ASN A 901 44.02 -37.63 -11.47
N ARG A 902 44.09 -37.43 -10.16
CA ARG A 902 43.09 -37.87 -9.18
C ARG A 902 42.54 -36.69 -8.39
N ILE A 903 41.28 -36.80 -8.02
CA ILE A 903 40.57 -35.89 -7.13
C ILE A 903 40.83 -36.31 -5.69
N ARG A 904 41.01 -35.34 -4.77
CA ARG A 904 41.27 -35.62 -3.36
C ARG A 904 40.44 -34.74 -2.45
N PHE A 905 39.80 -35.41 -1.49
CA PHE A 905 39.00 -34.78 -0.44
C PHE A 905 39.73 -34.86 0.90
N ARG A 906 40.17 -33.70 1.41
CA ARG A 906 40.86 -33.60 2.70
C ARG A 906 39.95 -32.98 3.75
N ILE A 907 39.90 -33.60 4.93
CA ILE A 907 39.37 -32.99 6.16
C ILE A 907 40.36 -33.21 7.30
N ASN A 908 40.72 -32.15 8.04
CA ASN A 908 41.70 -32.14 9.14
C ASN A 908 43.02 -32.87 8.80
N GLY A 909 43.53 -32.70 7.58
CA GLY A 909 44.75 -33.37 7.11
C GLY A 909 44.61 -34.84 6.69
N GLN A 910 43.42 -35.45 6.74
CA GLN A 910 43.16 -36.82 6.29
C GLN A 910 42.58 -36.83 4.87
N ASP A 911 43.27 -37.49 3.92
CA ASP A 911 42.86 -37.56 2.52
C ASP A 911 41.92 -38.75 2.23
N MET A 912 40.97 -38.53 1.35
CA MET A 912 40.35 -39.56 0.50
C MET A 912 40.79 -39.27 -0.93
N ILE A 913 41.10 -40.31 -1.70
CA ILE A 913 41.60 -40.20 -3.07
C ILE A 913 40.59 -40.92 -3.96
N SER A 914 40.26 -40.31 -5.10
CA SER A 914 39.33 -40.91 -6.05
C SER A 914 39.91 -42.14 -6.77
N ASP A 915 39.06 -43.13 -7.06
CA ASP A 915 39.30 -44.22 -8.00
C ASP A 915 39.07 -43.79 -9.46
N TYR A 916 38.31 -42.72 -9.67
CA TYR A 916 38.23 -42.01 -10.94
C TYR A 916 39.56 -41.31 -11.29
N SER A 917 40.03 -41.53 -12.52
CA SER A 917 41.18 -40.84 -13.11
C SER A 917 40.68 -39.91 -14.20
N PHE A 918 40.75 -38.60 -13.96
CA PHE A 918 40.26 -37.63 -14.92
C PHE A 918 41.20 -37.49 -16.13
N THR A 919 40.59 -37.14 -17.26
CA THR A 919 41.22 -36.70 -18.50
C THR A 919 41.42 -35.18 -18.46
N LEU A 920 42.48 -34.69 -19.10
CA LEU A 920 42.77 -33.26 -19.14
C LEU A 920 41.90 -32.58 -20.19
N ASN A 921 41.65 -31.29 -19.99
CA ASN A 921 40.91 -30.43 -20.90
C ASN A 921 39.47 -30.91 -21.16
N GLN A 922 38.77 -31.31 -20.09
CA GLN A 922 37.36 -31.65 -20.11
C GLN A 922 36.72 -31.14 -18.83
N TRP A 923 35.49 -30.64 -18.92
CA TRP A 923 34.69 -30.28 -17.76
C TRP A 923 34.34 -31.52 -16.97
N LEU A 924 34.43 -31.39 -15.64
CA LEU A 924 33.99 -32.40 -14.70
C LEU A 924 33.36 -31.72 -13.49
N HIS A 925 32.20 -32.22 -13.09
CA HIS A 925 31.53 -31.80 -11.88
C HIS A 925 31.93 -32.74 -10.74
N VAL A 926 32.39 -32.18 -9.63
CA VAL A 926 32.85 -32.96 -8.48
C VAL A 926 32.15 -32.53 -7.22
N THR A 927 31.50 -33.49 -6.57
CA THR A 927 30.85 -33.29 -5.28
C THR A 927 31.49 -34.19 -4.22
N MET A 928 31.88 -33.61 -3.08
CA MET A 928 32.54 -34.31 -1.97
C MET A 928 31.70 -34.21 -0.72
N VAL A 929 31.31 -35.35 -0.15
CA VAL A 929 30.38 -35.40 0.99
C VAL A 929 31.07 -35.99 2.21
N TYR A 930 30.89 -35.36 3.35
CA TYR A 930 31.16 -35.89 4.69
C TYR A 930 29.87 -35.84 5.51
N ASP A 931 29.36 -37.00 5.94
CA ASP A 931 28.08 -37.12 6.65
C ASP A 931 28.22 -37.27 8.17
N GLY A 932 29.46 -37.20 8.69
CA GLY A 932 29.80 -37.43 10.09
C GLY A 932 30.18 -38.88 10.41
N VAL A 933 30.05 -39.77 9.43
CA VAL A 933 30.43 -41.18 9.52
C VAL A 933 31.46 -41.53 8.46
N ASP A 934 31.24 -41.13 7.21
CA ASP A 934 32.07 -41.46 6.05
C ASP A 934 32.33 -40.25 5.15
N LYS A 935 33.46 -40.28 4.42
CA LYS A 935 33.71 -39.43 3.26
C LYS A 935 33.35 -40.15 1.96
N ARG A 936 32.75 -39.43 1.01
CA ARG A 936 32.41 -39.88 -0.35
C ARG A 936 32.80 -38.83 -1.39
N ILE A 937 33.10 -39.28 -2.61
CA ILE A 937 33.38 -38.43 -3.77
C ILE A 937 32.43 -38.88 -4.88
N TYR A 938 31.76 -37.93 -5.51
CA TYR A 938 30.96 -38.11 -6.71
C TYR A 938 31.66 -37.36 -7.85
N VAL A 939 31.71 -37.98 -9.03
CA VAL A 939 32.22 -37.36 -10.25
C VAL A 939 31.12 -37.45 -11.29
N ASN A 940 30.71 -36.30 -11.83
CA ASN A 940 29.59 -36.14 -12.74
C ASN A 940 28.31 -36.79 -12.19
N GLY A 941 27.97 -36.48 -10.93
CA GLY A 941 26.80 -37.04 -10.23
C GLY A 941 26.93 -38.49 -9.76
N ILE A 942 27.92 -39.26 -10.27
CA ILE A 942 28.07 -40.69 -9.98
C ILE A 942 29.03 -40.91 -8.81
N LEU A 943 28.63 -41.76 -7.85
CA LEU A 943 29.48 -42.16 -6.74
C LEU A 943 30.75 -42.85 -7.26
N ASP A 944 31.92 -42.29 -6.95
CA ASP A 944 33.21 -42.87 -7.27
C ASP A 944 33.41 -44.18 -6.51
N THR A 945 33.94 -45.22 -7.17
CA THR A 945 33.97 -46.60 -6.65
C THR A 945 34.89 -46.81 -5.45
N ALA A 946 35.58 -45.76 -4.99
CA ALA A 946 36.37 -45.78 -3.78
C ALA A 946 35.45 -46.10 -2.58
N LEU A 947 35.79 -47.13 -1.79
CA LEU A 947 35.03 -47.47 -0.59
C LEU A 947 34.93 -46.24 0.34
N PRO A 948 33.73 -45.92 0.87
CA PRO A 948 33.55 -44.84 1.83
C PRO A 948 34.61 -44.92 2.94
N GLN A 949 35.24 -43.78 3.22
CA GLN A 949 36.33 -43.72 4.20
C GLN A 949 35.78 -43.26 5.54
N PRO A 950 35.80 -44.10 6.60
CA PRO A 950 35.22 -43.75 7.88
C PRO A 950 35.98 -42.61 8.54
N LYS A 951 35.23 -41.64 9.07
CA LYS A 951 35.72 -40.53 9.88
C LYS A 951 34.59 -40.08 10.81
N THR A 952 34.91 -39.86 12.09
CA THR A 952 33.91 -39.46 13.10
C THR A 952 34.29 -38.18 13.86
N ASP A 953 35.47 -37.63 13.58
CA ASP A 953 35.95 -36.43 14.26
C ASP A 953 35.33 -35.17 13.61
N PRO A 954 34.92 -34.16 14.42
CA PRO A 954 34.44 -32.88 13.91
C PRO A 954 35.45 -32.16 13.01
N ILE A 955 34.97 -31.29 12.14
CA ILE A 955 35.81 -30.43 11.30
C ILE A 955 36.50 -29.39 12.20
N ASP A 956 37.81 -29.21 12.02
CA ASP A 956 38.60 -28.30 12.87
C ASP A 956 38.19 -26.85 12.59
N MET A 957 37.87 -26.10 13.65
CA MET A 957 37.58 -24.67 13.51
C MET A 957 38.76 -23.92 12.87
N SER A 958 38.42 -22.97 12.00
CA SER A 958 39.36 -22.09 11.35
C SER A 958 38.81 -20.69 11.32
N ILE A 959 39.67 -19.71 11.59
CA ILE A 959 39.40 -18.27 11.38
C ILE A 959 40.09 -17.73 10.13
N ARG A 960 40.49 -18.63 9.22
CA ARG A 960 41.21 -18.31 7.98
C ARG A 960 40.23 -18.25 6.82
N ARG A 961 40.61 -17.48 5.82
CA ARG A 961 39.87 -17.34 4.56
C ARG A 961 39.80 -18.66 3.81
N VAL A 962 38.68 -18.87 3.13
CA VAL A 962 38.59 -19.84 2.02
C VAL A 962 39.36 -19.24 0.83
N HIS A 963 40.04 -20.10 0.09
CA HIS A 963 40.68 -19.72 -1.18
C HIS A 963 40.24 -20.66 -2.28
N LEU A 964 40.01 -20.09 -3.46
CA LEU A 964 39.85 -20.84 -4.72
C LEU A 964 41.17 -20.80 -5.48
N GLY A 965 41.58 -21.92 -6.08
CA GLY A 965 42.78 -22.01 -6.91
C GLY A 965 44.12 -22.02 -6.17
N MET A 966 44.16 -21.84 -4.83
CA MET A 966 45.42 -21.90 -4.07
C MET A 966 45.33 -22.48 -2.65
N ARG A 967 46.51 -22.72 -2.07
CA ARG A 967 46.69 -22.95 -0.64
C ARG A 967 47.41 -21.76 -0.01
N GLU A 968 46.77 -21.09 0.95
CA GLU A 968 47.35 -19.93 1.66
C GLU A 968 48.78 -20.22 2.12
N GLY A 969 49.77 -19.46 1.64
CA GLY A 969 51.17 -19.55 2.08
C GLY A 969 52.02 -20.69 1.49
N GLU A 970 51.52 -21.43 0.49
CA GLU A 970 52.29 -22.48 -0.21
C GLU A 970 52.12 -22.42 -1.74
N ILE A 971 53.12 -22.85 -2.50
CA ILE A 971 53.09 -22.90 -3.97
C ILE A 971 52.31 -24.15 -4.41
N ARG A 972 50.97 -24.04 -4.41
CA ARG A 972 50.03 -25.14 -4.73
C ARG A 972 48.84 -24.64 -5.57
N TYR A 973 49.16 -23.93 -6.64
CA TYR A 973 48.17 -23.31 -7.51
C TYR A 973 47.51 -24.32 -8.44
N PHE A 974 46.24 -24.09 -8.73
CA PHE A 974 45.49 -24.81 -9.75
C PHE A 974 45.82 -24.30 -11.15
N ASN A 975 45.79 -25.20 -12.12
CA ASN A 975 46.03 -24.91 -13.53
C ASN A 975 44.86 -25.49 -14.34
N GLY A 976 43.95 -24.62 -14.78
CA GLY A 976 42.67 -25.00 -15.34
C GLY A 976 41.58 -23.96 -15.07
N LEU A 977 40.36 -24.26 -15.53
CA LEU A 977 39.18 -23.41 -15.29
C LEU A 977 38.41 -23.89 -14.05
N LEU A 978 37.85 -22.97 -13.27
CA LEU A 978 36.88 -23.26 -12.21
C LEU A 978 35.59 -22.52 -12.49
N ASP A 979 34.48 -23.19 -12.17
CA ASP A 979 33.13 -22.66 -12.32
C ASP A 979 32.22 -23.21 -11.20
N ASP A 980 31.14 -22.48 -10.90
CA ASP A 980 30.01 -22.88 -10.04
C ASP A 980 30.42 -23.65 -8.76
N ILE A 981 31.02 -22.92 -7.82
CA ILE A 981 31.58 -23.48 -6.59
C ILE A 981 30.59 -23.33 -5.44
N ARG A 982 30.29 -24.44 -4.75
CA ARG A 982 29.31 -24.50 -3.65
C ARG A 982 29.92 -25.13 -2.39
N ILE A 983 29.57 -24.59 -1.22
CA ILE A 983 29.83 -25.18 0.10
C ILE A 983 28.49 -25.38 0.81
N TYR A 984 28.29 -26.56 1.39
CA TYR A 984 27.18 -26.88 2.29
C TYR A 984 27.75 -27.28 3.64
N ASP A 985 27.19 -26.76 4.73
CA ASP A 985 27.50 -27.19 6.10
C ASP A 985 26.79 -28.49 6.50
N THR A 986 25.99 -29.04 5.60
CA THR A 986 25.29 -30.32 5.67
C THR A 986 25.83 -31.34 4.67
N ALA A 987 25.38 -32.59 4.81
CA ALA A 987 25.73 -33.68 3.90
C ALA A 987 24.63 -33.90 2.87
N LEU A 988 24.91 -33.67 1.59
CA LEU A 988 23.96 -33.98 0.52
C LEU A 988 23.83 -35.51 0.33
N THR A 989 22.61 -35.94 0.09
CA THR A 989 22.28 -37.32 -0.27
C THR A 989 22.65 -37.60 -1.73
N ALA A 990 22.75 -38.88 -2.09
CA ALA A 990 23.02 -39.27 -3.48
C ALA A 990 21.92 -38.81 -4.46
N VAL A 991 20.69 -38.62 -3.98
CA VAL A 991 19.56 -38.13 -4.78
C VAL A 991 19.70 -36.64 -5.05
N GLU A 992 19.99 -35.84 -4.03
CA GLU A 992 20.23 -34.39 -4.18
C GLU A 992 21.43 -34.07 -5.08
N ILE A 993 22.41 -34.98 -5.16
CA ILE A 993 23.58 -34.84 -6.04
C ILE A 993 23.25 -35.25 -7.49
N ALA A 994 22.29 -36.16 -7.67
CA ALA A 994 21.88 -36.63 -8.99
C ALA A 994 20.76 -35.78 -9.62
N GLY A 995 20.01 -35.03 -8.82
CA GLY A 995 18.89 -34.17 -9.25
C GLY A 995 19.23 -32.69 -9.35
N MET A 996 20.47 -32.32 -9.71
CA MET A 996 20.79 -30.94 -10.09
C MET A 996 20.27 -30.69 -11.51
N ASP A 997 19.61 -29.55 -11.71
CA ASP A 997 18.91 -29.09 -12.91
C ASP A 997 19.13 -27.56 -12.95
N GLN A 998 19.84 -27.06 -13.97
CA GLN A 998 20.46 -25.73 -13.99
C GLN A 998 19.62 -24.68 -14.73
N ASP A 999 18.88 -25.03 -15.77
CA ASP A 999 17.91 -24.15 -16.43
C ASP A 999 16.48 -24.32 -15.91
N GLU A 1000 16.27 -25.27 -15.00
CA GLU A 1000 15.03 -25.49 -14.27
C GLU A 1000 13.87 -25.94 -15.17
N ASP A 1001 14.18 -26.61 -16.29
CA ASP A 1001 13.19 -27.09 -17.25
C ASP A 1001 12.52 -28.42 -16.82
N GLY A 1002 13.07 -29.10 -15.81
CA GLY A 1002 12.58 -30.37 -15.27
C GLY A 1002 13.41 -31.58 -15.69
N LEU A 1003 14.36 -31.41 -16.61
CA LEU A 1003 15.39 -32.37 -16.97
C LEU A 1003 16.64 -32.10 -16.12
N THR A 1004 17.28 -33.15 -15.63
CA THR A 1004 18.48 -32.95 -14.78
C THR A 1004 19.70 -32.68 -15.65
N ASP A 1005 20.67 -31.90 -15.17
CA ASP A 1005 21.96 -31.62 -15.86
C ASP A 1005 22.62 -32.90 -16.39
N TYR A 1006 22.45 -34.00 -15.65
CA TYR A 1006 22.94 -35.32 -16.03
C TYR A 1006 22.26 -35.87 -17.29
N LEU A 1007 20.93 -35.79 -17.36
CA LEU A 1007 20.12 -36.28 -18.47
C LEU A 1007 20.36 -35.43 -19.72
N GLU A 1008 20.42 -34.12 -19.57
CA GLU A 1008 20.67 -33.16 -20.67
C GLU A 1008 22.03 -33.40 -21.31
N VAL A 1009 23.09 -33.47 -20.50
CA VAL A 1009 24.44 -33.82 -20.98
C VAL A 1009 24.47 -35.21 -21.62
N SER A 1010 23.62 -36.14 -21.20
CA SER A 1010 23.54 -37.48 -21.78
C SER A 1010 22.80 -37.53 -23.11
N MET A 1011 21.82 -36.65 -23.31
CA MET A 1011 21.02 -36.48 -24.53
C MET A 1011 21.70 -35.56 -25.53
N GLY A 1012 22.65 -34.74 -25.07
CA GLY A 1012 23.41 -33.81 -25.90
C GLY A 1012 22.75 -32.43 -26.01
N THR A 1013 21.70 -32.21 -25.23
CA THR A 1013 21.02 -30.92 -25.09
C THR A 1013 21.81 -29.99 -24.17
N ASN A 1014 21.42 -28.73 -24.12
CA ASN A 1014 22.14 -27.70 -23.40
C ASN A 1014 21.47 -27.40 -22.06
N PHE A 1015 22.01 -27.96 -20.97
CA PHE A 1015 21.59 -27.79 -19.56
C PHE A 1015 21.52 -26.35 -19.01
N SER A 1016 21.71 -25.35 -19.86
CA SER A 1016 21.57 -23.93 -19.51
C SER A 1016 20.51 -23.22 -20.35
N LEU A 1017 19.81 -23.95 -21.22
CA LEU A 1017 18.73 -23.48 -22.07
C LEU A 1017 17.60 -24.49 -21.93
N SER A 1018 16.49 -24.05 -21.36
CA SER A 1018 15.31 -24.89 -21.21
C SER A 1018 14.80 -25.43 -22.55
N ASP A 1019 15.07 -24.75 -23.66
CA ASP A 1019 14.72 -25.12 -25.03
C ASP A 1019 16.02 -25.04 -25.86
N THR A 1020 16.59 -26.20 -26.21
CA THR A 1020 17.91 -26.27 -26.86
C THR A 1020 17.88 -25.84 -28.33
N ASP A 1021 16.78 -26.05 -29.05
CA ASP A 1021 16.68 -25.81 -30.49
C ASP A 1021 15.77 -24.64 -30.90
N ASP A 1022 15.19 -23.95 -29.91
CA ASP A 1022 14.42 -22.69 -30.00
C ASP A 1022 13.13 -22.87 -30.83
N ASP A 1023 12.48 -24.02 -30.67
CA ASP A 1023 11.27 -24.43 -31.41
C ASP A 1023 9.96 -24.13 -30.64
N GLY A 1024 10.08 -23.77 -29.35
CA GLY A 1024 8.98 -23.42 -28.47
C GLY A 1024 8.59 -24.50 -27.45
N LEU A 1025 9.24 -25.65 -27.43
CA LEU A 1025 9.10 -26.70 -26.41
C LEU A 1025 10.37 -26.79 -25.55
N SER A 1026 10.22 -27.16 -24.27
CA SER A 1026 11.41 -27.40 -23.44
C SER A 1026 12.00 -28.79 -23.69
N ASP A 1027 13.31 -28.97 -23.47
CA ASP A 1027 13.97 -30.28 -23.63
C ASP A 1027 13.23 -31.36 -22.81
N TYR A 1028 12.79 -31.01 -21.59
CA TYR A 1028 11.91 -31.86 -20.77
C TYR A 1028 10.59 -32.24 -21.45
N ASP A 1029 9.85 -31.28 -22.01
CA ASP A 1029 8.53 -31.50 -22.61
C ASP A 1029 8.63 -32.41 -23.85
N GLU A 1030 9.71 -32.24 -24.61
CA GLU A 1030 9.99 -33.02 -25.80
C GLU A 1030 10.27 -34.49 -25.48
N VAL A 1031 11.11 -34.76 -24.49
CA VAL A 1031 11.49 -36.13 -24.09
C VAL A 1031 10.50 -36.80 -23.14
N ASN A 1032 9.40 -36.13 -22.79
CA ASN A 1032 8.40 -36.63 -21.84
C ASN A 1032 7.01 -36.81 -22.48
N ARG A 1033 6.88 -36.76 -23.81
CA ARG A 1033 5.59 -37.00 -24.48
C ARG A 1033 5.06 -38.41 -24.22
N ASP A 1034 5.94 -39.40 -24.05
CA ASP A 1034 5.57 -40.76 -23.67
C ASP A 1034 5.35 -40.99 -22.16
N GLY A 1035 5.67 -39.98 -21.34
CA GLY A 1035 5.58 -39.98 -19.88
C GLY A 1035 6.82 -40.54 -19.15
N ASP A 1036 7.95 -40.74 -19.85
CA ASP A 1036 9.25 -41.11 -19.29
C ASP A 1036 10.34 -40.07 -19.65
N PRO A 1037 10.54 -39.01 -18.83
CA PRO A 1037 11.49 -37.94 -19.11
C PRO A 1037 12.96 -38.37 -18.99
N THR A 1038 13.23 -39.65 -18.70
CA THR A 1038 14.60 -40.13 -18.46
C THR A 1038 15.29 -40.64 -19.72
N SER A 1039 14.58 -40.70 -20.86
CA SER A 1039 15.16 -41.12 -22.13
C SER A 1039 14.32 -40.68 -23.34
N TYR A 1040 14.97 -40.10 -24.34
CA TYR A 1040 14.37 -39.87 -25.67
C TYR A 1040 14.03 -41.18 -26.39
N THR A 1041 12.77 -41.33 -26.81
CA THR A 1041 12.23 -42.48 -27.54
C THR A 1041 11.71 -42.09 -28.94
N PRO A 1042 12.47 -42.41 -30.01
CA PRO A 1042 12.08 -42.05 -31.37
C PRO A 1042 10.69 -42.57 -31.78
N GLY A 1043 9.83 -41.66 -32.25
CA GLY A 1043 8.46 -41.94 -32.71
C GLY A 1043 7.42 -42.01 -31.59
N LEU A 1044 7.81 -41.66 -30.35
CA LEU A 1044 6.88 -41.33 -29.25
C LEU A 1044 7.16 -39.91 -28.72
N ASP A 1045 8.44 -39.51 -28.73
CA ASP A 1045 8.95 -38.20 -28.33
C ASP A 1045 9.41 -37.38 -29.55
N THR A 1046 9.44 -36.06 -29.41
CA THR A 1046 10.09 -35.11 -30.33
C THR A 1046 11.58 -35.02 -29.99
N ASP A 1047 12.44 -34.72 -30.97
CA ASP A 1047 13.90 -34.70 -30.79
C ASP A 1047 14.38 -33.31 -30.35
N PRO A 1048 14.87 -33.13 -29.10
CA PRO A 1048 15.22 -31.81 -28.52
C PRO A 1048 16.46 -31.13 -29.12
N LEU A 1049 16.87 -31.59 -30.30
CA LEU A 1049 17.98 -31.06 -31.07
C LEU A 1049 17.54 -30.69 -32.49
N LEU A 1050 16.25 -30.85 -32.81
CA LEU A 1050 15.65 -30.65 -34.11
C LEU A 1050 14.36 -29.82 -34.00
N PHE A 1051 14.46 -28.56 -34.44
CA PHE A 1051 13.34 -27.63 -34.59
C PHE A 1051 12.06 -28.18 -35.28
N ASP A 1052 12.15 -29.27 -36.05
CA ASP A 1052 11.05 -29.90 -36.80
C ASP A 1052 11.39 -31.41 -36.92
N THR A 1053 10.74 -32.23 -36.09
CA THR A 1053 11.08 -33.66 -35.93
C THR A 1053 10.68 -34.50 -37.15
N ASP A 1054 9.50 -34.25 -37.73
CA ASP A 1054 8.96 -35.06 -38.83
C ASP A 1054 9.24 -34.51 -40.24
N VAL A 1055 9.75 -33.27 -40.30
CA VAL A 1055 10.28 -32.57 -41.48
C VAL A 1055 9.18 -32.18 -42.48
N ASP A 1056 7.99 -31.85 -41.98
CA ASP A 1056 6.88 -31.35 -42.80
C ASP A 1056 6.93 -29.82 -43.06
N GLY A 1057 7.76 -29.11 -42.29
CA GLY A 1057 8.03 -27.67 -42.41
C GLY A 1057 7.43 -26.78 -41.32
N TYR A 1058 6.80 -27.35 -40.29
CA TYR A 1058 6.35 -26.65 -39.07
C TYR A 1058 7.22 -27.09 -37.87
N SER A 1059 7.35 -26.24 -36.84
CA SER A 1059 8.07 -26.67 -35.63
C SER A 1059 7.23 -27.58 -34.75
N ASP A 1060 7.87 -28.44 -33.94
CA ASP A 1060 7.13 -29.34 -33.06
C ASP A 1060 6.27 -28.54 -32.06
N GLY A 1061 6.79 -27.41 -31.58
CA GLY A 1061 6.05 -26.43 -30.77
C GLY A 1061 4.84 -25.80 -31.47
N GLU A 1062 4.96 -25.43 -32.74
CA GLU A 1062 3.84 -24.88 -33.55
C GLU A 1062 2.72 -25.90 -33.72
N GLU A 1063 3.09 -27.15 -33.97
CA GLU A 1063 2.17 -28.25 -34.18
C GLU A 1063 1.40 -28.66 -32.93
N ILE A 1064 2.10 -28.82 -31.79
CA ILE A 1064 1.46 -29.11 -30.51
C ILE A 1064 0.49 -28.00 -30.14
N THR A 1065 0.87 -26.73 -30.36
CA THR A 1065 0.01 -25.57 -30.11
C THR A 1065 -1.25 -25.59 -31.00
N ALA A 1066 -1.11 -25.98 -32.27
CA ALA A 1066 -2.21 -26.10 -33.22
C ALA A 1066 -3.05 -27.39 -33.03
N GLY A 1067 -2.61 -28.31 -32.18
CA GLY A 1067 -3.25 -29.60 -31.94
C GLY A 1067 -3.05 -30.62 -33.07
N SER A 1068 -2.03 -30.42 -33.90
CA SER A 1068 -1.55 -31.38 -34.90
C SER A 1068 -0.51 -32.33 -34.27
N ASP A 1069 0.01 -33.31 -35.02
CA ASP A 1069 0.84 -34.39 -34.46
C ASP A 1069 2.27 -34.29 -35.01
N PRO A 1070 3.25 -33.83 -34.22
CA PRO A 1070 4.62 -33.51 -34.68
C PRO A 1070 5.49 -34.73 -35.01
N LEU A 1071 4.85 -35.89 -35.16
CA LEU A 1071 5.46 -37.16 -35.48
C LEU A 1071 4.83 -37.79 -36.74
N ASP A 1072 3.90 -37.09 -37.40
CA ASP A 1072 3.17 -37.52 -38.59
C ASP A 1072 3.15 -36.41 -39.63
N ASP A 1073 4.02 -36.54 -40.65
CA ASP A 1073 4.20 -35.61 -41.78
C ASP A 1073 2.95 -35.34 -42.64
N THR A 1074 1.81 -35.96 -42.31
CA THR A 1074 0.50 -35.72 -42.92
C THR A 1074 -0.47 -34.95 -42.02
N SER A 1075 -0.10 -34.72 -40.77
CA SER A 1075 -0.87 -34.03 -39.75
C SER A 1075 -0.35 -32.60 -39.56
N VAL A 1076 -0.55 -31.75 -40.57
CA VAL A 1076 -0.17 -30.33 -40.51
C VAL A 1076 -1.17 -29.47 -39.70
N PRO A 1077 -0.73 -28.35 -39.11
CA PRO A 1077 -1.61 -27.35 -38.50
C PRO A 1077 -2.73 -26.85 -39.43
N ILE A 1078 -3.98 -26.81 -38.94
CA ILE A 1078 -5.09 -26.17 -39.66
C ILE A 1078 -4.95 -24.64 -39.48
N VAL A 1079 -4.45 -23.97 -40.51
CA VAL A 1079 -4.23 -22.51 -40.51
C VAL A 1079 -5.47 -21.72 -40.93
N ALA A 1080 -5.65 -20.55 -40.34
CA ALA A 1080 -6.67 -19.59 -40.76
C ALA A 1080 -6.29 -18.95 -42.11
N ASP A 1081 -6.74 -19.57 -43.19
CA ASP A 1081 -6.40 -19.20 -44.57
C ASP A 1081 -7.52 -18.39 -45.27
N GLY A 1082 -8.70 -18.31 -44.66
CA GLY A 1082 -9.88 -17.64 -45.21
C GLY A 1082 -10.65 -18.48 -46.24
N ASP A 1083 -10.22 -19.69 -46.58
CA ASP A 1083 -10.93 -20.62 -47.46
C ASP A 1083 -11.90 -21.47 -46.64
N ILE A 1084 -12.96 -20.81 -46.15
CA ILE A 1084 -13.94 -21.43 -45.24
C ILE A 1084 -14.49 -22.73 -45.87
N ASN A 1085 -14.71 -22.73 -47.18
CA ASN A 1085 -15.35 -23.84 -47.88
C ASN A 1085 -14.40 -24.94 -48.40
N ASP A 1086 -13.08 -24.77 -48.24
CA ASP A 1086 -12.03 -25.74 -48.58
C ASP A 1086 -12.05 -26.17 -50.05
N ASP A 1087 -12.21 -25.21 -50.97
CA ASP A 1087 -12.15 -25.46 -52.41
C ASP A 1087 -10.83 -25.04 -53.09
N GLY A 1088 -9.88 -24.58 -52.27
CA GLY A 1088 -8.56 -24.09 -52.63
C GLY A 1088 -8.55 -22.63 -53.09
N GLN A 1089 -9.62 -21.86 -52.89
CA GLN A 1089 -9.73 -20.47 -53.30
C GLN A 1089 -10.49 -19.60 -52.30
N VAL A 1090 -9.85 -18.52 -51.84
CA VAL A 1090 -10.52 -17.48 -51.05
C VAL A 1090 -11.29 -16.52 -51.98
N ASP A 1091 -12.60 -16.69 -52.09
CA ASP A 1091 -13.44 -15.91 -53.01
C ASP A 1091 -14.81 -15.48 -52.44
N VAL A 1092 -15.72 -15.06 -53.34
CA VAL A 1092 -17.05 -14.56 -52.95
C VAL A 1092 -17.90 -15.66 -52.29
N ALA A 1093 -17.61 -16.94 -52.53
CA ALA A 1093 -18.25 -18.07 -51.90
C ALA A 1093 -17.98 -18.08 -50.38
N ASP A 1094 -16.74 -17.84 -49.96
CA ASP A 1094 -16.34 -17.75 -48.55
C ASP A 1094 -17.00 -16.57 -47.87
N LEU A 1095 -17.01 -15.39 -48.52
CA LEU A 1095 -17.74 -14.21 -48.04
C LEU A 1095 -19.24 -14.48 -47.84
N LEU A 1096 -19.86 -15.23 -48.73
CA LEU A 1096 -21.28 -15.56 -48.64
C LEU A 1096 -21.56 -16.58 -47.54
N LEU A 1097 -20.67 -17.55 -47.36
CA LEU A 1097 -20.71 -18.50 -46.25
C LEU A 1097 -20.52 -17.75 -44.92
N ALA A 1098 -19.62 -16.77 -44.89
CA ALA A 1098 -19.36 -15.92 -43.75
C ALA A 1098 -20.59 -15.11 -43.31
N ILE A 1099 -21.27 -14.45 -44.25
CA ILE A 1099 -22.53 -13.73 -43.96
C ILE A 1099 -23.59 -14.66 -43.37
N ARG A 1100 -23.70 -15.90 -43.86
CA ARG A 1100 -24.72 -16.85 -43.37
C ARG A 1100 -24.48 -17.27 -41.94
N ILE A 1101 -23.22 -17.45 -41.55
CA ILE A 1101 -22.83 -17.80 -40.18
C ILE A 1101 -23.08 -16.62 -39.25
N LEU A 1102 -22.66 -15.38 -39.61
CA LEU A 1102 -22.92 -14.17 -38.83
C LEU A 1102 -24.41 -13.90 -38.61
N MET A 1103 -25.26 -14.25 -39.58
CA MET A 1103 -26.72 -14.11 -39.47
C MET A 1103 -27.40 -15.25 -38.70
N GLY A 1104 -26.65 -16.25 -38.22
CA GLY A 1104 -27.18 -17.46 -37.60
C GLY A 1104 -27.99 -18.35 -38.55
N ALA A 1105 -27.78 -18.20 -39.86
CA ALA A 1105 -28.46 -18.95 -40.92
C ALA A 1105 -27.71 -20.24 -41.32
N TYR A 1106 -26.45 -20.38 -40.89
CA TYR A 1106 -25.61 -21.57 -41.05
C TYR A 1106 -24.79 -21.77 -39.78
N SER A 1107 -24.57 -23.02 -39.38
CA SER A 1107 -23.73 -23.37 -38.23
C SER A 1107 -22.49 -24.08 -38.75
N PRO A 1108 -21.30 -23.46 -38.65
CA PRO A 1108 -20.06 -24.04 -39.19
C PRO A 1108 -19.56 -25.21 -38.35
N SER A 1109 -18.88 -26.15 -39.01
CA SER A 1109 -18.02 -27.16 -38.40
C SER A 1109 -16.78 -26.53 -37.75
N ALA A 1110 -16.06 -27.29 -36.91
CA ALA A 1110 -14.84 -26.79 -36.26
C ALA A 1110 -13.75 -26.41 -37.29
N GLU A 1111 -13.64 -27.17 -38.38
CA GLU A 1111 -12.72 -26.90 -39.49
C GLU A 1111 -13.08 -25.60 -40.23
N GLU A 1112 -14.38 -25.37 -40.49
CA GLU A 1112 -14.87 -24.11 -41.07
C GLU A 1112 -14.69 -22.92 -40.12
N GLN A 1113 -14.75 -23.14 -38.79
CA GLN A 1113 -14.47 -22.10 -37.79
C GLN A 1113 -12.99 -21.73 -37.73
N ALA A 1114 -12.09 -22.73 -37.81
CA ALA A 1114 -10.64 -22.49 -37.81
C ALA A 1114 -10.19 -21.74 -39.09
N ARG A 1115 -10.65 -22.15 -40.27
CA ARG A 1115 -10.33 -21.46 -41.54
C ARG A 1115 -10.93 -20.06 -41.65
N TRP A 1116 -12.04 -19.81 -40.95
CA TRP A 1116 -12.66 -18.48 -40.90
C TRP A 1116 -11.81 -17.48 -40.12
N ASP A 1117 -11.12 -17.92 -39.08
CA ASP A 1117 -10.59 -17.11 -37.97
C ASP A 1117 -9.36 -16.27 -38.36
N VAL A 1118 -9.54 -15.42 -39.38
CA VAL A 1118 -8.47 -14.69 -40.05
C VAL A 1118 -8.15 -13.35 -39.39
N ALA A 1119 -8.81 -13.01 -38.27
CA ALA A 1119 -8.56 -11.80 -37.50
C ALA A 1119 -8.18 -12.11 -36.03
N PRO A 1120 -7.39 -11.23 -35.38
CA PRO A 1120 -6.74 -10.05 -35.96
C PRO A 1120 -5.63 -10.37 -36.98
N LEU A 1121 -5.27 -9.37 -37.79
CA LEU A 1121 -4.04 -9.43 -38.58
C LEU A 1121 -2.90 -8.81 -37.79
N VAL A 1122 -1.85 -9.59 -37.52
CA VAL A 1122 -0.59 -9.12 -36.94
C VAL A 1122 0.48 -9.16 -38.02
N ASN A 1123 1.09 -8.00 -38.30
CA ASN A 1123 2.07 -7.83 -39.38
C ASN A 1123 1.60 -8.29 -40.79
N GLY A 1124 0.28 -8.33 -41.02
CA GLY A 1124 -0.32 -8.74 -42.29
C GLY A 1124 -0.57 -10.25 -42.43
N VAL A 1125 -0.33 -11.02 -41.36
CA VAL A 1125 -0.64 -12.45 -41.26
C VAL A 1125 -1.80 -12.63 -40.27
N PRO A 1126 -2.74 -13.56 -40.52
CA PRO A 1126 -3.77 -13.94 -39.55
C PRO A 1126 -3.16 -14.46 -38.25
N GLU A 1127 -3.63 -13.95 -37.12
CA GLU A 1127 -3.43 -14.53 -35.79
C GLU A 1127 -4.81 -14.88 -35.21
N PRO A 1128 -5.25 -16.14 -35.33
CA PRO A 1128 -6.57 -16.59 -34.87
C PRO A 1128 -6.78 -16.36 -33.37
N ASP A 1129 -7.87 -15.70 -32.98
CA ASP A 1129 -8.22 -15.46 -31.57
C ASP A 1129 -9.32 -16.40 -31.03
N SER A 1130 -9.65 -17.44 -31.80
CA SER A 1130 -10.75 -18.38 -31.59
C SER A 1130 -12.13 -17.72 -31.55
N GLN A 1131 -12.29 -16.51 -32.10
CA GLN A 1131 -13.56 -15.81 -32.19
C GLN A 1131 -13.90 -15.45 -33.63
N ASN A 1132 -14.82 -16.21 -34.21
CA ASN A 1132 -15.38 -15.85 -35.52
C ASN A 1132 -16.33 -14.64 -35.41
N THR A 1133 -15.77 -13.44 -35.56
CA THR A 1133 -16.45 -12.16 -35.39
C THR A 1133 -16.69 -11.42 -36.71
N LEU A 1134 -17.19 -10.18 -36.60
CA LEU A 1134 -17.25 -9.25 -37.74
C LEU A 1134 -15.84 -8.80 -38.18
N GLY A 1135 -14.83 -8.90 -37.31
CA GLY A 1135 -13.43 -8.56 -37.63
C GLY A 1135 -12.89 -9.46 -38.75
N ASP A 1136 -13.08 -10.77 -38.60
CA ASP A 1136 -12.70 -11.80 -39.58
C ASP A 1136 -13.40 -11.60 -40.92
N PHE A 1137 -14.69 -11.25 -40.88
CA PHE A 1137 -15.44 -10.94 -42.09
C PHE A 1137 -14.85 -9.75 -42.85
N VAL A 1138 -14.38 -8.73 -42.14
CA VAL A 1138 -13.74 -7.56 -42.76
C VAL A 1138 -12.39 -7.93 -43.36
N VAL A 1139 -11.58 -8.74 -42.67
CA VAL A 1139 -10.30 -9.24 -43.17
C VAL A 1139 -10.51 -10.12 -44.42
N LEU A 1140 -11.42 -11.09 -44.35
CA LEU A 1140 -11.81 -11.93 -45.48
C LEU A 1140 -12.33 -11.09 -46.67
N GLN A 1141 -13.13 -10.05 -46.41
CA GLN A 1141 -13.58 -9.11 -47.44
C GLN A 1141 -12.41 -8.40 -48.12
N GLN A 1142 -11.44 -7.92 -47.35
CA GLN A 1142 -10.26 -7.25 -47.88
C GLN A 1142 -9.41 -8.21 -48.74
N LYS A 1143 -9.26 -9.47 -48.33
CA LYS A 1143 -8.56 -10.52 -49.08
C LYS A 1143 -9.24 -10.81 -50.41
N VAL A 1144 -10.56 -11.01 -50.43
CA VAL A 1144 -11.33 -11.25 -51.68
C VAL A 1144 -11.31 -10.03 -52.61
N LEU A 1145 -11.24 -8.81 -52.06
CA LEU A 1145 -11.08 -7.58 -52.84
C LEU A 1145 -9.63 -7.34 -53.33
N GLY A 1146 -8.68 -8.19 -52.96
CA GLY A 1146 -7.26 -8.08 -53.31
C GLY A 1146 -6.55 -6.91 -52.63
N LEU A 1147 -7.06 -6.45 -51.48
CA LEU A 1147 -6.48 -5.35 -50.70
C LEU A 1147 -5.36 -5.81 -49.76
N ILE A 1148 -5.36 -7.09 -49.39
CA ILE A 1148 -4.37 -7.74 -48.53
C ILE A 1148 -3.98 -9.11 -49.10
N ASN A 1149 -2.78 -9.59 -48.80
CA ASN A 1149 -2.28 -10.89 -49.18
C ASN A 1149 -1.66 -11.57 -47.95
N PHE A 1150 -2.37 -12.54 -47.38
CA PHE A 1150 -1.81 -13.61 -46.54
C PHE A 1150 -1.99 -14.95 -47.22
#